data_AF-A0A7K5HAC1-F1
#
_entry.id   AF-A0A7K5HAC1-F1
#
_cell.length_a   1.000
_cell.length_b   1.000
_cell.length_c   1.000
_cell.angle_alpha   90.00
_cell.angle_beta   90.00
_cell.angle_gamma   90.00
#
_symmetry.space_group_name_H-M   'P 1'
#
loop_
_entity.id
_entity.type
_entity.pdbx_description
1 polymer ?
#
loop_
_entity_poly.entity_id
_entity_poly.type
_entity_poly.pdbx_seq_one_letter_code
_entity_poly.pdbx_strand_id
1 'polypeptide(L)'
;EVGAWTYHYSDQGDYTWEQARNYCQTFFTDLVAIQNKQEIEYLNESLPFHGRYYWIGIRKLGGTWTWVGTKKALTKEAENWAAGEPNNRRSNQDCVEIYIKRQRESGKWNDEPCNRKKKALCYRASCQPFPCSQRGECVETIGSYRCECYPGFHGPECEDVVQCAKLEPKGTRMNCSHPYGDFSYNSTCTFRCQEGFERQGEGTLRCLASQQWSADTPTCTAITCPVLSAPDRGELNCSHLHGDFTFGSTCAFSCQTGFALVGPESRECTATGTWTGNGPQCKAIACPELSAPDRGELNCSHLHGDFTFGSTCTFSCQMGFALVGPESRECTAAGTWTGDTPRCEAITCPVLSAPDRGEMNCSHLHGNFAFGSTCTFSCQMGFALTGPESHECTATGTWTGDTPQCEAITCPVLSAPQWGELNCSHLHRDFAFGSTCAFSCQTGFLLMGPGSRECMATGIWSGDAPRCEAITCPVLSAPDQGELNCSHLHGDFTFGSTCAFSCQTGFALVGPESRECTATGTWTGDTPRCKAIACPELSAPDRGELNCSHLHGDFTFGSTCTFSCQMGFALMGPESRECTAAGTWTGDTPQCEGRIAARVQAIKCSALATPKMGQFACSHLHGDFAFGSVCAFSCQMGFVLMGSESRECTAMGTWTGDNPQCKALSCPVLDPPSRGQLSCSHTYGNFTYNATCTFSCEEGFVRMGAEVLRCVATGNWTRHPPICAG
;
A
#
# COMPACT_ATOMS: atom_id res chain seq x y z
N GLU A 1 -39.00 -41.52 -138.55
CA GLU A 1 -38.94 -40.09 -138.88
C GLU A 1 -38.12 -39.92 -140.14
N VAL A 2 -38.57 -39.03 -141.03
CA VAL A 2 -38.00 -38.85 -142.37
C VAL A 2 -36.83 -37.87 -142.27
N GLY A 3 -35.61 -38.35 -142.49
CA GLY A 3 -34.45 -37.47 -142.68
C GLY A 3 -34.52 -36.89 -144.09
N ALA A 4 -34.90 -35.63 -144.23
CA ALA A 4 -35.34 -35.12 -145.50
C ALA A 4 -34.21 -34.66 -146.38
N TRP A 5 -34.18 -35.31 -147.52
CA TRP A 5 -33.49 -34.78 -148.64
C TRP A 5 -34.46 -34.02 -149.52
N THR A 6 -33.96 -32.99 -150.18
CA THR A 6 -34.69 -32.45 -151.33
C THR A 6 -34.40 -33.34 -152.53
N TYR A 7 -35.44 -33.80 -153.21
CA TYR A 7 -35.32 -34.74 -154.32
C TYR A 7 -35.35 -34.00 -155.65
N HIS A 8 -34.45 -34.38 -156.54
CA HIS A 8 -34.27 -33.75 -157.85
C HIS A 8 -34.09 -34.83 -158.90
N TYR A 9 -34.47 -34.59 -160.14
CA TYR A 9 -34.25 -35.55 -161.22
C TYR A 9 -33.54 -34.90 -162.40
N SER A 10 -32.95 -35.71 -163.29
CA SER A 10 -32.20 -35.19 -164.43
C SER A 10 -33.12 -34.57 -165.50
N ASP A 11 -32.90 -33.30 -165.83
CA ASP A 11 -33.75 -32.57 -166.79
C ASP A 11 -33.52 -33.01 -168.25
N GLN A 12 -32.26 -33.20 -168.64
CA GLN A 12 -31.87 -33.53 -170.03
C GLN A 12 -31.54 -35.03 -170.18
N GLY A 13 -32.27 -35.75 -171.04
CA GLY A 13 -31.93 -37.12 -171.47
C GLY A 13 -32.08 -38.23 -170.42
N ASP A 14 -31.74 -39.45 -170.84
CA ASP A 14 -31.69 -40.68 -170.04
C ASP A 14 -30.25 -41.21 -169.97
N TYR A 15 -29.83 -41.66 -168.79
CA TYR A 15 -28.46 -42.03 -168.44
C TYR A 15 -28.32 -43.49 -168.04
N THR A 16 -27.15 -44.09 -168.28
CA THR A 16 -26.79 -45.35 -167.60
C THR A 16 -26.66 -45.11 -166.10
N TRP A 17 -26.71 -46.16 -165.27
CA TRP A 17 -26.70 -45.96 -163.80
C TRP A 17 -25.45 -45.21 -163.32
N GLU A 18 -24.27 -45.51 -163.87
CA GLU A 18 -23.02 -44.81 -163.54
C GLU A 18 -23.06 -43.33 -163.95
N GLN A 19 -23.63 -43.04 -165.13
CA GLN A 19 -23.80 -41.67 -165.59
C GLN A 19 -24.82 -40.90 -164.72
N ALA A 20 -25.90 -41.56 -164.31
CA ALA A 20 -26.91 -41.00 -163.42
C ALA A 20 -26.34 -40.67 -162.03
N ARG A 21 -25.48 -41.55 -161.49
CA ARG A 21 -24.78 -41.28 -160.23
C ARG A 21 -23.85 -40.10 -160.33
N ASN A 22 -23.02 -40.06 -161.37
CA ASN A 22 -22.08 -38.96 -161.58
C ASN A 22 -22.82 -37.61 -161.70
N TYR A 23 -23.96 -37.59 -162.40
CA TYR A 23 -24.84 -36.43 -162.44
C TYR A 23 -25.30 -35.99 -161.04
N CYS A 24 -25.82 -36.91 -160.25
CA CYS A 24 -26.31 -36.59 -158.91
C CYS A 24 -25.20 -36.11 -157.96
N GLN A 25 -24.00 -36.67 -158.04
CA GLN A 25 -22.86 -36.23 -157.22
C GLN A 25 -22.28 -34.88 -157.66
N THR A 26 -22.45 -34.52 -158.93
CA THR A 26 -21.95 -33.24 -159.46
C THR A 26 -22.84 -32.08 -159.03
N PHE A 27 -24.16 -32.27 -159.04
CA PHE A 27 -25.13 -31.18 -158.83
C PHE A 27 -25.87 -31.25 -157.48
N PHE A 28 -25.87 -32.40 -156.81
CA PHE A 28 -26.58 -32.66 -155.56
C PHE A 28 -25.68 -33.47 -154.60
N THR A 29 -26.25 -34.20 -153.64
CA THR A 29 -25.47 -35.05 -152.72
C THR A 29 -25.11 -36.39 -153.36
N ASP A 30 -26.08 -37.21 -153.78
CA ASP A 30 -25.87 -38.45 -154.55
C ASP A 30 -27.22 -38.94 -155.14
N LEU A 31 -27.26 -40.11 -155.78
CA LEU A 31 -28.51 -40.80 -156.12
C LEU A 31 -29.32 -41.07 -154.85
N VAL A 32 -30.65 -40.96 -154.97
CA VAL A 32 -31.58 -41.08 -153.85
C VAL A 32 -31.41 -42.39 -153.08
N ALA A 33 -31.38 -42.31 -151.76
CA ALA A 33 -31.27 -43.43 -150.85
C ALA A 33 -32.48 -43.60 -149.90
N ILE A 34 -33.57 -44.12 -150.44
CA ILE A 34 -34.88 -44.10 -149.78
C ILE A 34 -34.82 -44.76 -148.39
N GLN A 35 -35.25 -44.03 -147.34
CA GLN A 35 -35.11 -44.41 -145.94
C GLN A 35 -36.34 -45.13 -145.39
N ASN A 36 -37.53 -44.84 -145.92
CA ASN A 36 -38.79 -45.40 -145.42
C ASN A 36 -39.90 -45.35 -146.48
N LYS A 37 -41.04 -45.98 -146.21
CA LYS A 37 -42.18 -46.07 -147.16
C LYS A 37 -42.87 -44.73 -147.43
N GLN A 38 -42.91 -43.81 -146.47
CA GLN A 38 -43.52 -42.48 -146.66
C GLN A 38 -42.75 -41.67 -147.71
N GLU A 39 -41.42 -41.81 -147.73
CA GLU A 39 -40.58 -41.21 -148.76
C GLU A 39 -40.88 -41.77 -150.16
N ILE A 40 -41.19 -43.07 -150.27
CA ILE A 40 -41.60 -43.69 -151.54
C ILE A 40 -42.92 -43.11 -152.03
N GLU A 41 -43.90 -42.98 -151.14
CA GLU A 41 -45.20 -42.36 -151.45
C GLU A 41 -44.99 -40.93 -151.95
N TYR A 42 -44.20 -40.14 -151.21
CA TYR A 42 -43.85 -38.77 -151.60
C TYR A 42 -43.17 -38.71 -152.98
N LEU A 43 -42.15 -39.56 -153.24
CA LEU A 43 -41.47 -39.62 -154.52
C LEU A 43 -42.43 -40.00 -155.66
N ASN A 44 -43.32 -40.96 -155.41
CA ASN A 44 -44.29 -41.42 -156.40
C ASN A 44 -45.36 -40.36 -156.70
N GLU A 45 -45.76 -39.54 -155.74
CA GLU A 45 -46.69 -38.42 -155.94
C GLU A 45 -46.03 -37.23 -156.64
N SER A 46 -44.82 -36.86 -156.19
CA SER A 46 -44.12 -35.63 -156.61
C SER A 46 -43.46 -35.73 -157.99
N LEU A 47 -42.94 -36.91 -158.38
CA LEU A 47 -42.22 -37.05 -159.64
C LEU A 47 -43.16 -37.29 -160.84
N PRO A 48 -42.81 -36.81 -162.05
CA PRO A 48 -43.62 -37.05 -163.25
C PRO A 48 -43.44 -38.48 -163.79
N PHE A 49 -44.46 -39.01 -164.47
CA PHE A 49 -44.37 -40.31 -165.17
C PHE A 49 -43.32 -40.25 -166.28
N HIS A 50 -42.50 -41.30 -166.39
CA HIS A 50 -41.50 -41.43 -167.45
C HIS A 50 -41.47 -42.85 -168.00
N GLY A 51 -41.56 -43.02 -169.33
CA GLY A 51 -41.70 -44.32 -169.98
C GLY A 51 -40.52 -45.29 -169.80
N ARG A 52 -39.35 -44.80 -169.37
CA ARG A 52 -38.17 -45.63 -169.02
C ARG A 52 -37.82 -45.64 -167.54
N TYR A 53 -38.67 -45.06 -166.69
CA TYR A 53 -38.51 -44.99 -165.23
C TYR A 53 -37.26 -44.22 -164.77
N TYR A 54 -36.94 -44.33 -163.48
CA TYR A 54 -35.87 -43.58 -162.80
C TYR A 54 -34.89 -44.53 -162.11
N TRP A 55 -33.60 -44.19 -162.12
CA TRP A 55 -32.57 -44.83 -161.33
C TRP A 55 -32.62 -44.35 -159.88
N ILE A 56 -32.59 -45.29 -158.93
CA ILE A 56 -32.37 -45.01 -157.51
C ILE A 56 -30.98 -45.48 -157.08
N GLY A 57 -30.50 -44.95 -155.96
CA GLY A 57 -29.13 -45.12 -155.48
C GLY A 57 -28.82 -46.47 -154.82
N ILE A 58 -29.59 -47.51 -155.12
CA ILE A 58 -29.35 -48.85 -154.59
C ILE A 58 -28.66 -49.71 -155.65
N ARG A 59 -27.61 -50.42 -155.22
CA ARG A 59 -26.80 -51.29 -156.07
C ARG A 59 -26.43 -52.55 -155.32
N LYS A 60 -26.30 -53.67 -156.03
CA LYS A 60 -25.80 -54.92 -155.47
C LYS A 60 -24.28 -54.87 -155.36
N LEU A 61 -23.77 -54.86 -154.13
CA LEU A 61 -22.32 -54.84 -153.84
C LEU A 61 -22.00 -56.05 -152.96
N GLY A 62 -21.13 -56.95 -153.44
CA GLY A 62 -20.73 -58.14 -152.66
C GLY A 62 -21.89 -59.08 -152.28
N GLY A 63 -22.98 -59.08 -153.05
CA GLY A 63 -24.19 -59.87 -152.77
C GLY A 63 -25.29 -59.13 -151.98
N THR A 64 -25.01 -57.94 -151.44
CA THR A 64 -25.95 -57.16 -150.61
C THR A 64 -26.42 -55.89 -151.32
N TRP A 65 -27.72 -55.60 -151.26
CA TRP A 65 -28.28 -54.34 -151.75
C TRP A 65 -27.90 -53.19 -150.82
N THR A 66 -27.18 -52.21 -151.35
CA THR A 66 -26.59 -51.11 -150.58
C THR A 66 -26.95 -49.76 -151.20
N TRP A 67 -27.33 -48.81 -150.36
CA TRP A 67 -27.52 -47.42 -150.74
C TRP A 67 -26.16 -46.74 -150.92
N VAL A 68 -25.80 -46.39 -152.14
CA VAL A 68 -24.45 -45.92 -152.46
C VAL A 68 -24.14 -44.52 -151.93
N GLY A 69 -25.18 -43.68 -151.73
CA GLY A 69 -25.04 -42.32 -151.21
C GLY A 69 -24.83 -42.24 -149.70
N THR A 70 -25.44 -43.13 -148.92
CA THR A 70 -25.29 -43.18 -147.45
C THR A 70 -24.34 -44.28 -146.98
N LYS A 71 -23.93 -45.18 -147.88
CA LYS A 71 -23.15 -46.40 -147.61
C LYS A 71 -23.84 -47.36 -146.62
N LYS A 72 -25.15 -47.22 -146.43
CA LYS A 72 -25.95 -48.08 -145.56
C LYS A 72 -26.54 -49.25 -146.36
N ALA A 73 -26.58 -50.44 -145.76
CA ALA A 73 -27.29 -51.58 -146.33
C ALA A 73 -28.81 -51.30 -146.39
N LEU A 74 -29.50 -51.91 -147.35
CA LEU A 74 -30.95 -51.84 -147.45
C LEU A 74 -31.58 -52.46 -146.20
N THR A 75 -32.49 -51.72 -145.57
CA THR A 75 -33.26 -52.19 -144.41
C THR A 75 -34.62 -52.73 -144.86
N LYS A 76 -35.18 -53.68 -144.11
CA LYS A 76 -36.51 -54.27 -144.41
C LYS A 76 -37.63 -53.22 -144.40
N GLU A 77 -37.47 -52.16 -143.62
CA GLU A 77 -38.46 -51.09 -143.49
C GLU A 77 -38.54 -50.24 -144.77
N ALA A 78 -37.44 -50.12 -145.51
CA ALA A 78 -37.37 -49.35 -146.75
C ALA A 78 -37.61 -50.21 -148.01
N GLU A 79 -37.51 -51.54 -147.93
CA GLU A 79 -37.71 -52.47 -149.06
C GLU A 79 -39.06 -52.27 -149.77
N ASN A 80 -39.03 -52.15 -151.10
CA ASN A 80 -40.24 -51.96 -151.89
C ASN A 80 -40.20 -52.61 -153.29
N TRP A 81 -39.69 -53.84 -153.36
CA TRP A 81 -39.64 -54.62 -154.61
C TRP A 81 -41.02 -54.91 -155.20
N ALA A 82 -41.10 -54.97 -156.53
CA ALA A 82 -42.28 -55.44 -157.27
C ALA A 82 -42.45 -56.96 -157.15
N ALA A 83 -43.64 -57.48 -157.46
CA ALA A 83 -43.93 -58.90 -157.37
C ALA A 83 -43.01 -59.72 -158.29
N GLY A 84 -42.24 -60.63 -157.71
CA GLY A 84 -41.27 -61.46 -158.43
C GLY A 84 -39.88 -60.85 -158.58
N GLU A 85 -39.65 -59.64 -158.06
CA GLU A 85 -38.34 -58.96 -158.03
C GLU A 85 -37.70 -59.01 -156.63
N PRO A 86 -36.37 -58.94 -156.49
CA PRO A 86 -35.37 -58.90 -157.57
C PRO A 86 -35.14 -60.28 -158.20
N ASN A 87 -35.19 -60.37 -159.53
CA ASN A 87 -35.17 -61.65 -160.26
C ASN A 87 -33.81 -62.01 -160.88
N ASN A 88 -32.87 -61.06 -160.93
CA ASN A 88 -31.53 -61.19 -161.50
C ASN A 88 -31.50 -61.89 -162.87
N ARG A 89 -32.42 -61.51 -163.78
CA ARG A 89 -32.52 -62.07 -165.13
C ARG A 89 -31.20 -61.92 -165.89
N ARG A 90 -30.75 -63.05 -166.50
CA ARG A 90 -29.46 -63.17 -167.22
C ARG A 90 -28.21 -62.92 -166.36
N SER A 91 -28.35 -62.96 -165.04
CA SER A 91 -27.26 -62.81 -164.06
C SER A 91 -26.48 -61.50 -164.17
N ASN A 92 -27.10 -60.41 -164.60
CA ASN A 92 -26.42 -59.11 -164.81
C ASN A 92 -27.23 -57.88 -164.39
N GLN A 93 -28.14 -58.02 -163.42
CA GLN A 93 -29.00 -56.93 -162.93
C GLN A 93 -28.56 -56.44 -161.54
N ASP A 94 -27.54 -55.59 -161.51
CA ASP A 94 -26.97 -55.09 -160.25
C ASP A 94 -27.47 -53.69 -159.85
N CYS A 95 -28.29 -53.04 -160.68
CA CYS A 95 -28.81 -51.70 -160.49
C CYS A 95 -30.34 -51.71 -160.39
N VAL A 96 -30.93 -50.70 -159.75
CA VAL A 96 -32.36 -50.73 -159.44
C VAL A 96 -33.07 -49.48 -159.90
N GLU A 97 -34.21 -49.70 -160.54
CA GLU A 97 -35.14 -48.67 -160.95
C GLU A 97 -36.38 -48.60 -160.06
N ILE A 98 -37.07 -47.45 -160.10
CA ILE A 98 -38.35 -47.23 -159.41
C ILE A 98 -39.48 -46.90 -160.40
N TYR A 99 -40.62 -47.56 -160.24
CA TYR A 99 -41.82 -47.39 -161.06
C TYR A 99 -42.66 -46.19 -160.63
N ILE A 100 -42.23 -44.97 -160.96
CA ILE A 100 -43.02 -43.76 -160.69
C ILE A 100 -44.29 -43.73 -161.55
N LYS A 101 -45.46 -43.61 -160.92
CA LYS A 101 -46.79 -43.45 -161.54
C LYS A 101 -47.16 -44.52 -162.58
N ARG A 102 -46.70 -45.76 -162.39
CA ARG A 102 -47.03 -46.90 -163.26
C ARG A 102 -48.45 -47.41 -162.97
N GLN A 103 -49.21 -47.81 -164.00
CA GLN A 103 -50.61 -48.26 -163.84
C GLN A 103 -50.80 -49.43 -162.86
N ARG A 104 -49.83 -50.33 -162.76
CA ARG A 104 -49.75 -51.41 -161.77
C ARG A 104 -48.40 -51.33 -161.08
N GLU A 105 -48.38 -51.60 -159.78
CA GLU A 105 -47.14 -51.63 -158.97
C GLU A 105 -46.39 -50.28 -158.94
N SER A 106 -47.13 -49.17 -158.79
CA SER A 106 -46.54 -47.82 -158.64
C SER A 106 -45.68 -47.71 -157.38
N GLY A 107 -44.55 -47.02 -157.48
CA GLY A 107 -43.55 -46.86 -156.42
C GLY A 107 -42.68 -48.09 -156.16
N LYS A 108 -42.97 -49.24 -156.79
CA LYS A 108 -42.22 -50.49 -156.61
C LYS A 108 -40.90 -50.49 -157.39
N TRP A 109 -39.99 -51.37 -156.97
CA TRP A 109 -38.63 -51.44 -157.52
C TRP A 109 -38.38 -52.71 -158.33
N ASN A 110 -37.42 -52.62 -159.25
CA ASN A 110 -36.99 -53.70 -160.11
C ASN A 110 -35.48 -53.66 -160.32
N ASP A 111 -34.81 -54.80 -160.28
CA ASP A 111 -33.41 -54.91 -160.67
C ASP A 111 -33.27 -54.96 -162.20
N GLU A 112 -32.29 -54.23 -162.73
CA GLU A 112 -32.09 -54.01 -164.15
C GLU A 112 -30.59 -53.90 -164.46
N PRO A 113 -30.11 -54.30 -165.67
CA PRO A 113 -28.72 -54.13 -166.04
C PRO A 113 -28.37 -52.65 -166.07
N CYS A 114 -27.27 -52.30 -165.41
CA CYS A 114 -26.82 -50.92 -165.19
C CYS A 114 -26.57 -50.13 -166.48
N ASN A 115 -26.46 -50.80 -167.64
CA ASN A 115 -26.25 -50.20 -168.95
C ASN A 115 -27.54 -49.67 -169.63
N ARG A 116 -28.72 -49.92 -169.05
CA ARG A 116 -29.98 -49.32 -169.52
C ARG A 116 -29.99 -47.82 -169.25
N LYS A 117 -30.70 -47.06 -170.09
CA LYS A 117 -30.81 -45.61 -169.97
C LYS A 117 -32.13 -45.20 -169.32
N LYS A 118 -32.07 -44.45 -168.21
CA LYS A 118 -33.21 -43.96 -167.41
C LYS A 118 -32.93 -42.58 -166.82
N LYS A 119 -33.93 -41.93 -166.23
CA LYS A 119 -33.75 -40.65 -165.52
C LYS A 119 -32.96 -40.84 -164.22
N ALA A 120 -32.06 -39.92 -163.88
CA ALA A 120 -31.36 -39.95 -162.59
C ALA A 120 -32.26 -39.33 -161.52
N LEU A 121 -32.45 -40.00 -160.37
CA LEU A 121 -33.15 -39.44 -159.21
C LEU A 121 -32.15 -39.19 -158.07
N CYS A 122 -31.94 -37.92 -157.75
CA CYS A 122 -30.92 -37.38 -156.85
C CYS A 122 -31.54 -36.83 -155.56
N TYR A 123 -30.70 -36.65 -154.54
CA TYR A 123 -31.09 -36.05 -153.27
C TYR A 123 -30.07 -35.00 -152.79
N ARG A 124 -30.48 -34.01 -151.97
CA ARG A 124 -29.59 -33.04 -151.29
C ARG A 124 -29.90 -32.94 -149.78
N ALA A 125 -28.89 -33.10 -148.93
CA ALA A 125 -29.00 -33.06 -147.44
C ALA A 125 -29.02 -31.63 -146.87
N SER A 126 -29.71 -31.41 -145.72
CA SER A 126 -29.98 -30.07 -145.16
C SER A 126 -29.15 -29.73 -143.91
N CYS A 127 -28.83 -30.70 -143.04
CA CYS A 127 -27.89 -30.52 -141.93
C CYS A 127 -26.45 -30.33 -142.47
N GLN A 128 -25.91 -29.12 -142.29
CA GLN A 128 -24.52 -28.75 -142.58
C GLN A 128 -23.64 -28.96 -141.34
N PRO A 129 -22.32 -28.65 -141.35
CA PRO A 129 -21.44 -28.86 -140.18
C PRO A 129 -21.68 -27.91 -138.98
N PHE A 130 -22.43 -26.82 -139.15
CA PHE A 130 -22.60 -25.74 -138.15
C PHE A 130 -24.02 -25.42 -137.59
N PRO A 131 -25.12 -26.13 -137.93
CA PRO A 131 -26.43 -25.84 -137.33
C PRO A 131 -26.44 -26.12 -135.82
N CYS A 132 -27.35 -25.46 -135.11
CA CYS A 132 -27.57 -25.60 -133.66
C CYS A 132 -26.48 -24.99 -132.76
N SER A 133 -25.75 -23.97 -133.26
CA SER A 133 -24.76 -23.18 -132.49
C SER A 133 -23.68 -23.99 -131.76
N GLN A 134 -23.43 -25.24 -132.17
CA GLN A 134 -22.60 -26.24 -131.43
C GLN A 134 -23.10 -26.52 -130.00
N ARG A 135 -24.34 -26.16 -129.70
CA ARG A 135 -25.00 -26.25 -128.40
C ARG A 135 -26.26 -27.13 -128.45
N GLY A 136 -26.38 -27.94 -129.51
CA GLY A 136 -27.44 -28.91 -129.71
C GLY A 136 -27.11 -29.85 -130.86
N GLU A 137 -27.96 -30.86 -131.05
CA GLU A 137 -27.87 -31.83 -132.14
C GLU A 137 -28.81 -31.45 -133.29
N CYS A 138 -28.31 -31.49 -134.54
CA CYS A 138 -29.12 -31.23 -135.75
C CYS A 138 -29.90 -32.46 -136.17
N VAL A 139 -31.22 -32.32 -136.29
CA VAL A 139 -32.13 -33.39 -136.69
C VAL A 139 -32.84 -33.00 -137.99
N GLU A 140 -32.68 -33.82 -139.03
CA GLU A 140 -33.30 -33.62 -140.36
C GLU A 140 -34.83 -33.84 -140.32
N THR A 141 -35.61 -33.06 -141.09
CA THR A 141 -37.10 -33.10 -141.15
C THR A 141 -37.62 -32.80 -142.57
N ILE A 142 -38.80 -33.28 -143.00
CA ILE A 142 -39.30 -33.09 -144.40
C ILE A 142 -39.21 -31.63 -144.88
N GLY A 143 -38.23 -31.34 -145.74
CA GLY A 143 -37.97 -30.02 -146.30
C GLY A 143 -37.17 -29.04 -145.43
N SER A 144 -36.67 -29.42 -144.25
CA SER A 144 -35.93 -28.55 -143.31
C SER A 144 -35.10 -29.35 -142.27
N TYR A 145 -34.51 -28.68 -141.28
CA TYR A 145 -33.95 -29.30 -140.06
C TYR A 145 -34.53 -28.64 -138.79
N ARG A 146 -34.33 -29.28 -137.64
CA ARG A 146 -34.59 -28.72 -136.29
C ARG A 146 -33.43 -29.02 -135.35
N CYS A 147 -33.27 -28.23 -134.30
CA CYS A 147 -32.22 -28.41 -133.29
C CYS A 147 -32.76 -28.97 -131.98
N GLU A 148 -32.05 -29.96 -131.43
CA GLU A 148 -32.27 -30.49 -130.08
C GLU A 148 -31.18 -29.95 -129.14
N CYS A 149 -31.52 -28.96 -128.32
CA CYS A 149 -30.54 -28.21 -127.53
C CYS A 149 -30.02 -28.98 -126.31
N TYR A 150 -28.72 -28.80 -126.02
CA TYR A 150 -28.12 -29.27 -124.77
C TYR A 150 -28.69 -28.53 -123.56
N PRO A 151 -28.66 -29.14 -122.35
CA PRO A 151 -29.20 -28.53 -121.15
C PRO A 151 -28.67 -27.11 -120.91
N GLY A 152 -29.57 -26.17 -120.66
CA GLY A 152 -29.24 -24.76 -120.42
C GLY A 152 -29.20 -23.89 -121.67
N PHE A 153 -29.46 -24.45 -122.85
CA PHE A 153 -29.60 -23.72 -124.11
C PHE A 153 -31.00 -23.92 -124.71
N HIS A 154 -31.50 -22.91 -125.43
CA HIS A 154 -32.81 -22.91 -126.08
C HIS A 154 -32.79 -21.98 -127.30
N GLY A 155 -33.93 -21.88 -127.99
CA GLY A 155 -34.04 -21.18 -129.27
C GLY A 155 -34.01 -22.15 -130.46
N PRO A 156 -34.39 -21.68 -131.66
CA PRO A 156 -34.45 -22.50 -132.85
C PRO A 156 -33.08 -23.06 -133.28
N GLU A 157 -31.98 -22.38 -132.95
CA GLU A 157 -30.59 -22.75 -133.22
C GLU A 157 -29.77 -22.97 -131.95
N CYS A 158 -30.41 -23.13 -130.79
CA CYS A 158 -29.75 -23.24 -129.47
C CYS A 158 -28.84 -22.05 -129.15
N GLU A 159 -29.19 -20.87 -129.65
CA GLU A 159 -28.45 -19.62 -129.53
C GLU A 159 -28.63 -18.96 -128.15
N ASP A 160 -29.78 -19.18 -127.52
CA ASP A 160 -30.13 -18.57 -126.26
C ASP A 160 -29.69 -19.42 -125.08
N VAL A 161 -29.14 -18.79 -124.06
CA VAL A 161 -28.73 -19.45 -122.82
C VAL A 161 -29.71 -19.11 -121.70
N VAL A 162 -30.02 -20.09 -120.87
CA VAL A 162 -30.85 -19.89 -119.68
C VAL A 162 -30.16 -18.89 -118.74
N GLN A 163 -30.87 -17.84 -118.35
CA GLN A 163 -30.40 -16.82 -117.41
C GLN A 163 -31.09 -16.97 -116.06
N CYS A 164 -30.29 -17.14 -115.01
CA CYS A 164 -30.77 -17.11 -113.63
C CYS A 164 -30.94 -15.67 -113.15
N ALA A 165 -31.74 -15.49 -112.08
CA ALA A 165 -31.92 -14.20 -111.44
C ALA A 165 -30.55 -13.62 -110.98
N LYS A 166 -30.34 -12.33 -111.23
CA LYS A 166 -29.15 -11.61 -110.78
C LYS A 166 -29.05 -11.65 -109.25
N LEU A 167 -27.90 -12.05 -108.72
CA LEU A 167 -27.67 -12.13 -107.28
C LEU A 167 -27.17 -10.78 -106.73
N GLU A 168 -27.88 -10.24 -105.74
CA GLU A 168 -27.50 -9.00 -105.03
C GLU A 168 -27.44 -9.27 -103.51
N PRO A 169 -26.42 -10.01 -103.04
CA PRO A 169 -26.38 -10.43 -101.66
C PRO A 169 -25.95 -9.28 -100.74
N LYS A 170 -26.59 -9.16 -99.57
CA LYS A 170 -26.28 -8.14 -98.56
C LYS A 170 -25.23 -8.67 -97.58
N GLY A 171 -24.16 -7.91 -97.33
CA GLY A 171 -23.16 -8.22 -96.30
C GLY A 171 -22.20 -9.39 -96.61
N THR A 172 -22.26 -9.97 -97.81
CA THR A 172 -21.32 -11.01 -98.27
C THR A 172 -20.46 -10.46 -99.41
N ARG A 173 -19.23 -10.97 -99.52
CA ARG A 173 -18.39 -10.77 -100.71
C ARG A 173 -18.65 -11.91 -101.68
N MET A 174 -19.10 -11.57 -102.88
CA MET A 174 -19.42 -12.49 -103.96
C MET A 174 -18.36 -12.41 -105.06
N ASN A 175 -17.86 -13.56 -105.51
CA ASN A 175 -17.00 -13.66 -106.68
C ASN A 175 -17.56 -14.69 -107.66
N CYS A 176 -17.87 -14.26 -108.90
CA CYS A 176 -18.56 -15.07 -109.89
C CYS A 176 -17.71 -15.34 -111.14
N SER A 177 -17.93 -16.51 -111.74
CA SER A 177 -17.41 -16.89 -113.05
C SER A 177 -18.56 -17.15 -114.01
N HIS A 178 -18.53 -16.51 -115.18
CA HIS A 178 -19.63 -16.44 -116.15
C HIS A 178 -19.22 -17.01 -117.52
N PRO A 179 -19.17 -18.34 -117.69
CA PRO A 179 -18.65 -18.96 -118.92
C PRO A 179 -19.50 -18.69 -120.17
N TYR A 180 -20.80 -18.44 -120.00
CA TYR A 180 -21.76 -18.24 -121.10
C TYR A 180 -22.51 -16.90 -120.98
N GLY A 181 -21.92 -15.91 -120.30
CA GLY A 181 -22.53 -14.61 -120.03
C GLY A 181 -23.04 -14.47 -118.60
N ASP A 182 -23.34 -13.23 -118.22
CA ASP A 182 -23.64 -12.83 -116.86
C ASP A 182 -24.86 -13.57 -116.28
N PHE A 183 -24.65 -14.27 -115.17
CA PHE A 183 -25.66 -15.09 -114.48
C PHE A 183 -26.38 -16.13 -115.37
N SER A 184 -25.75 -16.53 -116.48
CA SER A 184 -26.24 -17.57 -117.38
C SER A 184 -25.94 -18.98 -116.87
N TYR A 185 -26.52 -20.00 -117.51
CA TYR A 185 -26.27 -21.41 -117.25
C TYR A 185 -24.79 -21.68 -116.97
N ASN A 186 -24.52 -22.53 -115.98
CA ASN A 186 -23.15 -22.87 -115.54
C ASN A 186 -22.34 -21.71 -114.90
N SER A 187 -22.93 -20.53 -114.71
CA SER A 187 -22.32 -19.49 -113.86
C SER A 187 -22.16 -20.00 -112.44
N THR A 188 -20.99 -19.77 -111.84
CA THR A 188 -20.68 -20.16 -110.46
C THR A 188 -20.29 -18.94 -109.64
N CYS A 189 -20.96 -18.73 -108.51
CA CYS A 189 -20.70 -17.63 -107.59
C CYS A 189 -20.30 -18.17 -106.22
N THR A 190 -19.15 -17.73 -105.73
CA THR A 190 -18.60 -18.11 -104.41
C THR A 190 -18.78 -16.98 -103.42
N PHE A 191 -19.25 -17.30 -102.21
CA PHE A 191 -19.60 -16.32 -101.17
C PHE A 191 -18.66 -16.44 -99.97
N ARG A 192 -18.18 -15.29 -99.50
CA ARG A 192 -17.34 -15.16 -98.30
C ARG A 192 -17.92 -14.10 -97.36
N CYS A 193 -17.95 -14.41 -96.07
CA CYS A 193 -18.31 -13.44 -95.03
C CYS A 193 -17.11 -12.55 -94.68
N GLN A 194 -17.40 -11.39 -94.10
CA GLN A 194 -16.37 -10.56 -93.47
C GLN A 194 -15.88 -11.22 -92.17
N GLU A 195 -14.73 -10.78 -91.68
CA GLU A 195 -14.17 -11.29 -90.42
C GLU A 195 -15.15 -11.09 -89.25
N GLY A 196 -15.28 -12.11 -88.39
CA GLY A 196 -16.23 -12.11 -87.27
C GLY A 196 -17.66 -12.55 -87.60
N PHE A 197 -17.94 -12.89 -88.86
CA PHE A 197 -19.22 -13.44 -89.31
C PHE A 197 -19.04 -14.81 -89.95
N GLU A 198 -19.92 -15.74 -89.61
CA GLU A 198 -19.95 -17.09 -90.16
C GLU A 198 -21.06 -17.22 -91.20
N ARG A 199 -20.80 -18.02 -92.25
CA ARG A 199 -21.73 -18.23 -93.36
C ARG A 199 -22.76 -19.29 -92.99
N GLN A 200 -24.04 -18.93 -93.03
CA GLN A 200 -25.17 -19.84 -92.99
C GLN A 200 -25.68 -20.13 -94.41
N GLY A 201 -25.59 -21.39 -94.82
CA GLY A 201 -25.96 -21.86 -96.15
C GLY A 201 -24.77 -22.20 -97.06
N GLU A 202 -25.07 -22.48 -98.32
CA GLU A 202 -24.09 -22.99 -99.29
C GLU A 202 -23.05 -21.94 -99.70
N GLY A 203 -21.79 -22.38 -99.79
CA GLY A 203 -20.67 -21.47 -100.09
C GLY A 203 -20.51 -21.11 -101.56
N THR A 204 -21.09 -21.93 -102.44
CA THR A 204 -21.01 -21.76 -103.89
C THR A 204 -22.36 -22.04 -104.51
N LEU A 205 -22.87 -21.11 -105.31
CA LEU A 205 -24.11 -21.27 -106.07
C LEU A 205 -23.79 -21.45 -107.55
N ARG A 206 -24.54 -22.33 -108.22
CA ARG A 206 -24.43 -22.59 -109.65
C ARG A 206 -25.78 -22.37 -110.34
N CYS A 207 -25.78 -21.66 -111.47
CA CYS A 207 -26.98 -21.49 -112.29
C CYS A 207 -27.30 -22.77 -113.07
N LEU A 208 -28.46 -23.35 -112.81
CA LEU A 208 -28.91 -24.61 -113.39
C LEU A 208 -29.71 -24.39 -114.69
N ALA A 209 -29.86 -25.46 -115.48
CA ALA A 209 -30.67 -25.43 -116.70
C ALA A 209 -32.15 -25.17 -116.42
N SER A 210 -32.60 -25.34 -115.17
CA SER A 210 -33.96 -25.05 -114.69
C SER A 210 -34.24 -23.56 -114.46
N GLN A 211 -33.29 -22.67 -114.80
CA GLN A 211 -33.39 -21.22 -114.55
C GLN A 211 -33.36 -20.85 -113.05
N GLN A 212 -32.89 -21.76 -112.20
CA GLN A 212 -32.77 -21.56 -110.76
C GLN A 212 -31.31 -21.73 -110.32
N TRP A 213 -30.95 -21.05 -109.25
CA TRP A 213 -29.70 -21.31 -108.55
C TRP A 213 -29.78 -22.63 -107.78
N SER A 214 -28.63 -23.26 -107.58
CA SER A 214 -28.53 -24.54 -106.86
C SER A 214 -28.99 -24.49 -105.41
N ALA A 215 -29.00 -23.31 -104.79
CA ALA A 215 -29.52 -23.04 -103.45
C ALA A 215 -29.80 -21.53 -103.30
N ASP A 216 -30.39 -21.15 -102.17
CA ASP A 216 -30.61 -19.75 -101.79
C ASP A 216 -29.29 -19.04 -101.44
N THR A 217 -29.27 -17.71 -101.55
CA THR A 217 -28.10 -16.90 -101.18
C THR A 217 -27.75 -17.07 -99.70
N PRO A 218 -26.49 -17.38 -99.36
CA PRO A 218 -26.09 -17.56 -97.98
C PRO A 218 -26.15 -16.24 -97.20
N THR A 219 -26.40 -16.34 -95.91
CA THR A 219 -26.41 -15.19 -94.99
C THR A 219 -25.17 -15.23 -94.10
N CYS A 220 -24.68 -14.07 -93.68
CA CYS A 220 -23.58 -13.96 -92.72
C CYS A 220 -24.16 -13.59 -91.35
N THR A 221 -24.02 -14.48 -90.39
CA THR A 221 -24.43 -14.24 -88.99
C THR A 221 -23.18 -14.00 -88.15
N ALA A 222 -23.25 -13.05 -87.20
CA ALA A 222 -22.12 -12.78 -86.32
C ALA A 222 -21.78 -14.04 -85.49
N ILE A 223 -20.49 -14.30 -85.28
CA ILE A 223 -20.02 -15.46 -84.52
C ILE A 223 -20.41 -15.29 -83.05
N THR A 224 -21.02 -16.32 -82.45
CA THR A 224 -21.50 -16.30 -81.06
C THR A 224 -20.41 -16.77 -80.11
N CYS A 225 -20.13 -15.99 -79.06
CA CYS A 225 -19.30 -16.40 -77.94
C CYS A 225 -20.14 -17.05 -76.82
N PRO A 226 -19.52 -17.84 -75.92
CA PRO A 226 -20.22 -18.38 -74.74
C PRO A 226 -20.87 -17.27 -73.90
N VAL A 227 -22.08 -17.50 -73.40
CA VAL A 227 -22.79 -16.52 -72.54
C VAL A 227 -21.97 -16.28 -71.28
N LEU A 228 -21.77 -15.00 -70.93
CA LEU A 228 -21.10 -14.60 -69.69
C LEU A 228 -22.13 -14.33 -68.59
N SER A 229 -21.77 -14.68 -67.36
CA SER A 229 -22.51 -14.34 -66.15
C SER A 229 -21.66 -13.42 -65.27
N ALA A 230 -22.33 -12.63 -64.41
CA ALA A 230 -21.63 -11.86 -63.40
C ALA A 230 -20.85 -12.78 -62.44
N PRO A 231 -19.63 -12.39 -62.02
CA PRO A 231 -18.90 -13.12 -60.97
C PRO A 231 -19.64 -13.00 -59.63
N ASP A 232 -19.38 -13.92 -58.70
CA ASP A 232 -19.97 -13.85 -57.36
C ASP A 232 -19.65 -12.51 -56.70
N ARG A 233 -20.67 -11.83 -56.15
CA ARG A 233 -20.60 -10.45 -55.63
C ARG A 233 -20.09 -9.40 -56.62
N GLY A 234 -20.28 -9.64 -57.90
CA GLY A 234 -20.02 -8.68 -58.97
C GLY A 234 -21.25 -8.39 -59.82
N GLU A 235 -21.10 -7.41 -60.69
CA GLU A 235 -22.09 -6.99 -61.66
C GLU A 235 -21.49 -7.10 -63.07
N LEU A 236 -22.36 -7.36 -64.04
CA LEU A 236 -22.00 -7.52 -65.45
C LEU A 236 -22.83 -6.56 -66.28
N ASN A 237 -22.18 -5.71 -67.06
CA ASN A 237 -22.83 -4.82 -68.00
C ASN A 237 -22.29 -5.06 -69.41
N CYS A 238 -23.15 -5.52 -70.32
CA CYS A 238 -22.75 -5.89 -71.68
C CYS A 238 -23.39 -4.97 -72.73
N SER A 239 -22.60 -4.58 -73.72
CA SER A 239 -23.04 -3.91 -74.93
C SER A 239 -22.93 -4.86 -76.12
N HIS A 240 -24.07 -5.17 -76.75
CA HIS A 240 -24.18 -6.12 -77.86
C HIS A 240 -24.41 -5.39 -79.19
N LEU A 241 -23.43 -5.42 -80.10
CA LEU A 241 -23.50 -4.69 -81.37
C LEU A 241 -24.26 -5.46 -82.47
N HIS A 242 -24.08 -6.78 -82.54
CA HIS A 242 -24.59 -7.62 -83.63
C HIS A 242 -25.52 -8.75 -83.14
N GLY A 243 -26.02 -8.63 -81.90
CA GLY A 243 -26.83 -9.63 -81.20
C GLY A 243 -26.17 -10.11 -79.89
N ASP A 244 -26.95 -10.74 -79.02
CA ASP A 244 -26.52 -11.12 -77.67
C ASP A 244 -25.29 -12.04 -77.71
N PHE A 245 -24.22 -11.61 -77.03
CA PHE A 245 -22.93 -12.31 -76.92
C PHE A 245 -22.30 -12.69 -78.28
N THR A 246 -22.53 -11.91 -79.33
CA THR A 246 -21.91 -12.09 -80.65
C THR A 246 -20.64 -11.25 -80.84
N PHE A 247 -19.88 -11.52 -81.90
CA PHE A 247 -18.65 -10.79 -82.27
C PHE A 247 -18.77 -9.27 -82.09
N GLY A 248 -17.79 -8.67 -81.40
CA GLY A 248 -17.79 -7.25 -81.02
C GLY A 248 -18.62 -6.92 -79.77
N SER A 249 -19.29 -7.89 -79.15
CA SER A 249 -19.89 -7.70 -77.81
C SER A 249 -18.81 -7.42 -76.79
N THR A 250 -19.00 -6.36 -75.99
CA THR A 250 -18.09 -5.98 -74.90
C THR A 250 -18.85 -6.05 -73.58
N CYS A 251 -18.29 -6.74 -72.60
CA CYS A 251 -18.86 -6.89 -71.27
C CYS A 251 -17.90 -6.32 -70.23
N ALA A 252 -18.34 -5.31 -69.49
CA ALA A 252 -17.63 -4.71 -68.38
C ALA A 252 -18.05 -5.33 -67.04
N PHE A 253 -17.09 -5.51 -66.15
CA PHE A 253 -17.26 -6.13 -64.85
C PHE A 253 -16.98 -5.11 -63.73
N SER A 254 -17.83 -5.11 -62.71
CA SER A 254 -17.63 -4.35 -61.48
C SER A 254 -17.89 -5.24 -60.27
N CYS A 255 -17.35 -4.87 -59.11
CA CYS A 255 -17.57 -5.58 -57.86
C CYS A 255 -18.43 -4.74 -56.91
N GLN A 256 -19.20 -5.43 -56.05
CA GLN A 256 -19.91 -4.79 -54.96
C GLN A 256 -18.93 -4.11 -53.99
N THR A 257 -19.40 -3.09 -53.28
CA THR A 257 -18.60 -2.37 -52.28
C THR A 257 -17.92 -3.34 -51.29
N GLY A 258 -16.62 -3.17 -51.08
CA GLY A 258 -15.81 -4.03 -50.21
C GLY A 258 -15.16 -5.23 -50.90
N PHE A 259 -15.37 -5.39 -52.21
CA PHE A 259 -14.73 -6.40 -53.05
C PHE A 259 -13.93 -5.73 -54.17
N ALA A 260 -12.69 -6.17 -54.37
CA ALA A 260 -11.82 -5.72 -55.44
C ALA A 260 -11.90 -6.68 -56.64
N LEU A 261 -11.94 -6.11 -57.85
CA LEU A 261 -11.90 -6.87 -59.08
C LEU A 261 -10.47 -7.36 -59.34
N VAL A 262 -10.29 -8.68 -59.39
CA VAL A 262 -9.04 -9.33 -59.73
C VAL A 262 -9.18 -9.96 -61.11
N GLY A 263 -8.58 -9.32 -62.11
CA GLY A 263 -8.65 -9.72 -63.51
C GLY A 263 -8.93 -8.53 -64.44
N PRO A 264 -9.31 -8.79 -65.71
CA PRO A 264 -9.62 -7.73 -66.66
C PRO A 264 -10.97 -7.05 -66.35
N GLU A 265 -11.01 -5.72 -66.43
CA GLU A 265 -12.22 -4.89 -66.21
C GLU A 265 -13.28 -5.07 -67.30
N SER A 266 -12.87 -5.49 -68.49
CA SER A 266 -13.78 -5.77 -69.61
C SER A 266 -13.28 -6.93 -70.46
N ARG A 267 -14.22 -7.67 -71.05
CA ARG A 267 -13.94 -8.73 -72.02
C ARG A 267 -14.70 -8.46 -73.31
N GLU A 268 -14.09 -8.84 -74.44
CA GLU A 268 -14.65 -8.65 -75.78
C GLU A 268 -14.76 -9.99 -76.51
N CYS A 269 -15.87 -10.18 -77.24
CA CYS A 269 -16.10 -11.37 -78.06
C CYS A 269 -15.34 -11.24 -79.39
N THR A 270 -14.37 -12.12 -79.59
CA THR A 270 -13.46 -12.11 -80.74
C THR A 270 -14.01 -12.88 -81.95
N ALA A 271 -13.40 -12.69 -83.12
CA ALA A 271 -13.79 -13.35 -84.37
C ALA A 271 -13.60 -14.88 -84.35
N THR A 272 -12.95 -15.43 -83.33
CA THR A 272 -12.80 -16.89 -83.12
C THR A 272 -13.90 -17.48 -82.24
N GLY A 273 -14.89 -16.69 -81.79
CA GLY A 273 -15.95 -17.16 -80.89
C GLY A 273 -15.49 -17.31 -79.44
N THR A 274 -14.39 -16.66 -79.06
CA THR A 274 -13.84 -16.69 -77.69
C THR A 274 -13.79 -15.28 -77.09
N TRP A 275 -13.93 -15.19 -75.78
CA TRP A 275 -13.75 -13.93 -75.05
C TRP A 275 -12.27 -13.63 -74.81
N THR A 276 -11.90 -12.35 -74.85
CA THR A 276 -10.55 -11.91 -74.46
C THR A 276 -10.30 -12.18 -72.96
N GLY A 277 -9.08 -12.62 -72.63
CA GLY A 277 -8.64 -12.88 -71.25
C GLY A 277 -9.43 -13.98 -70.52
N ASN A 278 -9.11 -14.15 -69.23
CA ASN A 278 -9.86 -15.03 -68.31
C ASN A 278 -10.94 -14.23 -67.58
N GLY A 279 -11.95 -14.91 -67.03
CA GLY A 279 -13.01 -14.25 -66.24
C GLY A 279 -12.46 -13.64 -64.95
N PRO A 280 -12.82 -12.39 -64.61
CA PRO A 280 -12.37 -11.76 -63.38
C PRO A 280 -13.10 -12.32 -62.14
N GLN A 281 -12.50 -12.14 -60.97
CA GLN A 281 -13.06 -12.53 -59.68
C GLN A 281 -13.18 -11.33 -58.75
N CYS A 282 -14.30 -11.19 -58.05
CA CYS A 282 -14.43 -10.22 -56.97
C CYS A 282 -13.93 -10.85 -55.67
N LYS A 283 -12.81 -10.36 -55.14
CA LYS A 283 -12.23 -10.84 -53.87
C LYS A 283 -12.43 -9.78 -52.80
N ALA A 284 -12.77 -10.20 -51.59
CA ALA A 284 -12.93 -9.27 -50.46
C ALA A 284 -11.62 -8.49 -50.24
N ILE A 285 -11.73 -7.19 -50.01
CA ILE A 285 -10.56 -6.32 -49.79
C ILE A 285 -9.91 -6.72 -48.46
N ALA A 286 -8.61 -6.98 -48.48
CA ALA A 286 -7.85 -7.33 -47.28
C ALA A 286 -7.37 -6.08 -46.54
N CYS A 287 -7.52 -6.07 -45.23
CA CYS A 287 -6.89 -5.11 -44.33
C CYS A 287 -5.56 -5.67 -43.80
N PRO A 288 -4.66 -4.82 -43.26
CA PRO A 288 -3.46 -5.30 -42.57
C PRO A 288 -3.80 -6.27 -41.44
N GLU A 289 -3.02 -7.33 -41.29
CA GLU A 289 -3.21 -8.30 -40.21
C GLU A 289 -3.07 -7.63 -38.84
N LEU A 290 -4.00 -7.92 -37.92
CA LEU A 290 -3.96 -7.40 -36.55
C LEU A 290 -3.39 -8.45 -35.61
N SER A 291 -2.62 -7.99 -34.62
CA SER A 291 -2.12 -8.79 -33.52
C SER A 291 -2.65 -8.27 -32.19
N ALA A 292 -2.71 -9.15 -31.19
CA ALA A 292 -3.09 -8.76 -29.85
C ALA A 292 -2.08 -7.74 -29.29
N PRO A 293 -2.56 -6.65 -28.65
CA PRO A 293 -1.67 -5.69 -27.99
C PRO A 293 -0.92 -6.38 -26.84
N ASP A 294 0.24 -5.85 -26.45
CA ASP A 294 1.00 -6.39 -25.33
C ASP A 294 0.12 -6.43 -24.06
N ARG A 295 0.07 -7.59 -23.40
CA ARG A 295 -0.83 -7.89 -22.26
C ARG A 295 -2.33 -7.69 -22.56
N GLY A 296 -2.72 -7.83 -23.82
CA GLY A 296 -4.11 -7.89 -24.24
C GLY A 296 -4.44 -9.16 -25.02
N GLU A 297 -5.72 -9.32 -25.31
CA GLU A 297 -6.28 -10.40 -26.10
C GLU A 297 -7.01 -9.81 -27.31
N LEU A 298 -7.00 -10.57 -28.41
CA LEU A 298 -7.63 -10.21 -29.67
C LEU A 298 -8.62 -11.31 -30.04
N ASN A 299 -9.87 -10.94 -30.27
CA ASN A 299 -10.88 -11.86 -30.77
C ASN A 299 -11.50 -11.29 -32.04
N CYS A 300 -11.34 -12.00 -33.16
CA CYS A 300 -11.79 -11.54 -34.46
C CYS A 300 -12.89 -12.44 -35.02
N SER A 301 -13.86 -11.80 -35.67
CA SER A 301 -14.90 -12.43 -36.47
C SER A 301 -14.68 -12.09 -37.95
N HIS A 302 -14.48 -13.12 -38.78
CA HIS A 302 -14.15 -12.98 -40.19
C HIS A 302 -15.30 -13.48 -41.07
N LEU A 303 -15.95 -12.57 -41.81
CA LEU A 303 -17.10 -12.91 -42.65
C LEU A 303 -16.70 -13.45 -44.04
N HIS A 304 -15.63 -12.92 -44.63
CA HIS A 304 -15.27 -13.15 -46.04
C HIS A 304 -13.82 -13.62 -46.23
N GLY A 305 -13.20 -14.09 -45.14
CA GLY A 305 -11.78 -14.48 -45.05
C GLY A 305 -11.03 -13.67 -43.99
N ASP A 306 -9.87 -14.18 -43.58
CA ASP A 306 -9.10 -13.60 -42.48
C ASP A 306 -8.70 -12.15 -42.79
N PHE A 307 -9.04 -11.25 -41.86
CA PHE A 307 -8.77 -9.80 -41.94
C PHE A 307 -9.27 -9.11 -43.23
N THR A 308 -10.36 -9.61 -43.83
CA THR A 308 -11.00 -9.01 -45.02
C THR A 308 -12.17 -8.10 -44.66
N PHE A 309 -12.68 -7.32 -45.63
CA PHE A 309 -13.81 -6.41 -45.49
C PHE A 309 -14.97 -6.99 -44.66
N GLY A 310 -15.42 -6.23 -43.67
CA GLY A 310 -16.44 -6.65 -42.70
C GLY A 310 -15.91 -7.51 -41.54
N SER A 311 -14.60 -7.81 -41.49
CA SER A 311 -13.99 -8.41 -40.30
C SER A 311 -14.07 -7.43 -39.13
N THR A 312 -14.53 -7.91 -37.98
CA THR A 312 -14.60 -7.14 -36.73
C THR A 312 -13.77 -7.81 -35.67
N CYS A 313 -12.81 -7.07 -35.13
CA CYS A 313 -11.90 -7.53 -34.08
C CYS A 313 -12.14 -6.74 -32.80
N THR A 314 -12.38 -7.43 -31.69
CA THR A 314 -12.54 -6.86 -30.35
C THR A 314 -11.28 -7.07 -29.52
N PHE A 315 -10.96 -6.09 -28.69
CA PHE A 315 -9.75 -6.06 -27.87
C PHE A 315 -10.14 -6.03 -26.39
N SER A 316 -9.44 -6.85 -25.60
CA SER A 316 -9.55 -6.84 -24.14
C SER A 316 -8.15 -6.82 -23.52
N CYS A 317 -8.03 -6.29 -22.30
CA CYS A 317 -6.77 -6.26 -21.57
C CYS A 317 -6.79 -7.29 -20.44
N GLN A 318 -5.61 -7.82 -20.12
CA GLN A 318 -5.42 -8.66 -18.94
C GLN A 318 -5.71 -7.86 -17.65
N MET A 319 -6.02 -8.57 -16.58
CA MET A 319 -6.31 -7.96 -15.28
C MET A 319 -5.20 -7.00 -14.83
N GLY A 320 -5.59 -5.80 -14.40
CA GLY A 320 -4.66 -4.75 -13.98
C GLY A 320 -4.18 -3.81 -15.09
N PHE A 321 -4.65 -4.02 -16.32
CA PHE A 321 -4.40 -3.14 -17.47
C PHE A 321 -5.73 -2.63 -18.03
N ALA A 322 -5.78 -1.34 -18.36
CA ALA A 322 -6.94 -0.70 -18.98
C ALA A 322 -6.71 -0.52 -20.48
N LEU A 323 -7.78 -0.72 -21.25
CA LEU A 323 -7.76 -0.51 -22.71
C LEU A 323 -7.79 1.00 -23.01
N VAL A 324 -6.75 1.49 -23.68
CA VAL A 324 -6.68 2.85 -24.20
C VAL A 324 -6.83 2.81 -25.72
N GLY A 325 -7.94 3.33 -26.21
CA GLY A 325 -8.32 3.30 -27.62
C GLY A 325 -9.69 2.66 -27.85
N PRO A 326 -10.05 2.34 -29.10
CA PRO A 326 -11.33 1.71 -29.42
C PRO A 326 -11.39 0.25 -28.96
N GLU A 327 -12.54 -0.17 -28.40
CA GLU A 327 -12.81 -1.56 -27.97
C GLU A 327 -12.89 -2.55 -29.14
N SER A 328 -13.29 -2.06 -30.32
CA SER A 328 -13.39 -2.85 -31.52
C SER A 328 -12.92 -2.07 -32.75
N ARG A 329 -12.39 -2.80 -33.72
CA ARG A 329 -12.01 -2.28 -35.04
C ARG A 329 -12.65 -3.11 -36.13
N GLU A 330 -13.05 -2.45 -37.21
CA GLU A 330 -13.70 -3.05 -38.37
C GLU A 330 -12.90 -2.79 -39.65
N CYS A 331 -12.76 -3.81 -40.50
CA CYS A 331 -12.08 -3.69 -41.79
C CYS A 331 -13.01 -3.06 -42.83
N THR A 332 -12.64 -1.87 -43.31
CA THR A 332 -13.47 -1.06 -44.22
C THR A 332 -13.20 -1.38 -45.70
N ALA A 333 -14.09 -0.90 -46.58
CA ALA A 333 -13.94 -1.06 -48.04
C ALA A 333 -12.72 -0.32 -48.62
N ALA A 334 -12.04 0.53 -47.85
CA ALA A 334 -10.78 1.16 -48.23
C ALA A 334 -9.55 0.26 -47.96
N GLY A 335 -9.73 -0.92 -47.35
CA GLY A 335 -8.63 -1.78 -46.93
C GLY A 335 -7.90 -1.30 -45.67
N THR A 336 -8.57 -0.47 -44.86
CA THR A 336 -8.05 0.06 -43.60
C THR A 336 -8.99 -0.26 -42.44
N TRP A 337 -8.42 -0.46 -41.25
CA TRP A 337 -9.17 -0.62 -40.01
C TRP A 337 -9.72 0.71 -39.51
N THR A 338 -10.91 0.69 -38.91
CA THR A 338 -11.47 1.85 -38.20
C THR A 338 -10.68 2.17 -36.93
N GLY A 339 -10.64 3.46 -36.56
CA GLY A 339 -10.01 3.95 -35.32
C GLY A 339 -8.49 3.78 -35.27
N ASP A 340 -7.90 4.20 -34.15
CA ASP A 340 -6.48 4.00 -33.86
C ASP A 340 -6.20 2.61 -33.27
N THR A 341 -4.94 2.20 -33.26
CA THR A 341 -4.53 0.93 -32.65
C THR A 341 -4.64 1.00 -31.12
N PRO A 342 -5.49 0.17 -30.47
CA PRO A 342 -5.64 0.18 -29.03
C PRO A 342 -4.43 -0.42 -28.33
N ARG A 343 -4.18 0.03 -27.10
CA ARG A 343 -3.07 -0.44 -26.25
C ARG A 343 -3.55 -0.69 -24.83
N CYS A 344 -2.94 -1.66 -24.15
CA CYS A 344 -3.21 -1.94 -22.75
C CYS A 344 -2.19 -1.22 -21.87
N GLU A 345 -2.66 -0.27 -21.06
CA GLU A 345 -1.83 0.47 -20.12
C GLU A 345 -2.09 0.01 -18.70
N ALA A 346 -1.05 -0.11 -17.88
CA ALA A 346 -1.20 -0.51 -16.49
C ALA A 346 -2.04 0.53 -15.73
N ILE A 347 -2.99 0.06 -14.93
CA ILE A 347 -3.87 0.94 -14.15
C ILE A 347 -3.04 1.65 -13.08
N THR A 348 -3.10 2.97 -13.03
CA THR A 348 -2.35 3.80 -12.08
C THR A 348 -3.13 4.00 -10.79
N CYS A 349 -2.47 3.83 -9.65
CA CYS A 349 -2.98 4.22 -8.34
C CYS A 349 -2.61 5.69 -8.02
N PRO A 350 -3.30 6.34 -7.05
CA PRO A 350 -2.91 7.66 -6.55
C PRO A 350 -1.44 7.68 -6.13
N VAL A 351 -0.71 8.75 -6.47
CA VAL A 351 0.69 8.91 -6.09
C VAL A 351 0.82 8.97 -4.57
N LEU A 352 1.65 8.11 -3.99
CA LEU A 352 1.95 8.13 -2.56
C LEU A 352 3.18 9.00 -2.28
N SER A 353 3.23 9.57 -1.08
CA SER A 353 4.38 10.28 -0.53
C SER A 353 4.79 9.66 0.78
N ALA A 354 6.07 9.79 1.15
CA ALA A 354 6.56 9.35 2.45
C ALA A 354 5.80 10.08 3.58
N PRO A 355 5.41 9.38 4.66
CA PRO A 355 4.79 10.00 5.83
C PRO A 355 5.77 10.94 6.54
N ASP A 356 5.26 11.91 7.30
CA ASP A 356 6.12 12.83 8.04
C ASP A 356 7.05 12.06 9.00
N ARG A 357 8.35 12.37 8.97
CA ARG A 357 9.41 11.64 9.70
C ARG A 357 9.49 10.14 9.38
N GLY A 358 9.00 9.73 8.21
CA GLY A 358 9.16 8.40 7.64
C GLY A 358 9.88 8.40 6.30
N GLU A 359 10.26 7.20 5.87
CA GLU A 359 10.85 6.92 4.57
C GLU A 359 9.92 5.98 3.81
N MET A 360 9.89 6.11 2.49
CA MET A 360 9.09 5.28 1.59
C MET A 360 10.00 4.73 0.49
N ASN A 361 9.96 3.41 0.30
CA ASN A 361 10.68 2.74 -0.77
C ASN A 361 9.69 1.97 -1.63
N CYS A 362 9.64 2.26 -2.93
CA CYS A 362 8.68 1.66 -3.85
C CYS A 362 9.39 0.86 -4.95
N SER A 363 8.86 -0.31 -5.26
CA SER A 363 9.18 -1.08 -6.45
C SER A 363 8.06 -0.90 -7.48
N HIS A 364 8.42 -0.53 -8.71
CA HIS A 364 7.48 -0.22 -9.78
C HIS A 364 7.66 -1.22 -10.94
N LEU A 365 6.80 -2.23 -11.02
CA LEU A 365 6.94 -3.29 -12.03
C LEU A 365 6.43 -2.89 -13.42
N HIS A 366 5.35 -2.11 -13.47
CA HIS A 366 4.64 -1.76 -14.71
C HIS A 366 4.52 -0.24 -14.94
N GLY A 367 5.35 0.55 -14.26
CA GLY A 367 5.33 2.01 -14.28
C GLY A 367 5.15 2.62 -12.89
N ASN A 368 5.41 3.92 -12.78
CA ASN A 368 5.35 4.63 -11.50
C ASN A 368 3.95 4.57 -10.90
N PHE A 369 3.85 4.00 -9.70
CA PHE A 369 2.58 3.82 -8.96
C PHE A 369 1.49 3.10 -9.77
N ALA A 370 1.88 2.23 -10.70
CA ALA A 370 0.96 1.41 -11.51
C ALA A 370 0.70 0.04 -10.87
N PHE A 371 -0.29 -0.69 -11.37
CA PHE A 371 -0.68 -2.04 -10.93
C PHE A 371 0.53 -2.94 -10.63
N GLY A 372 0.52 -3.57 -9.46
CA GLY A 372 1.63 -4.40 -8.96
C GLY A 372 2.81 -3.59 -8.37
N SER A 373 2.72 -2.26 -8.28
CA SER A 373 3.68 -1.47 -7.49
C SER A 373 3.53 -1.80 -6.02
N THR A 374 4.65 -2.01 -5.33
CA THR A 374 4.68 -2.24 -3.88
C THR A 374 5.51 -1.16 -3.21
N CYS A 375 4.93 -0.47 -2.22
CA CYS A 375 5.62 0.54 -1.43
C CYS A 375 5.71 0.07 0.02
N THR A 376 6.92 0.12 0.59
CA THR A 376 7.18 -0.17 2.00
C THR A 376 7.52 1.11 2.75
N PHE A 377 7.08 1.20 4.00
CA PHE A 377 7.22 2.37 4.85
C PHE A 377 8.03 2.05 6.08
N SER A 378 8.92 2.96 6.46
CA SER A 378 9.69 2.89 7.70
C SER A 378 9.68 4.25 8.38
N CYS A 379 9.88 4.27 9.70
CA CYS A 379 9.97 5.51 10.47
C CYS A 379 11.42 5.79 10.87
N GLN A 380 11.75 7.09 11.00
CA GLN A 380 13.02 7.52 11.56
C GLN A 380 13.16 7.06 13.02
N MET A 381 14.40 6.99 13.50
CA MET A 381 14.71 6.58 14.87
C MET A 381 13.92 7.42 15.90
N GLY A 382 13.26 6.75 16.85
CA GLY A 382 12.43 7.37 17.88
C GLY A 382 10.94 7.51 17.53
N PHE A 383 10.55 7.06 16.33
CA PHE A 383 9.16 7.02 15.86
C PHE A 383 8.77 5.58 15.50
N ALA A 384 7.56 5.19 15.84
CA ALA A 384 6.97 3.89 15.53
C ALA A 384 5.93 4.02 14.41
N LEU A 385 5.95 3.08 13.48
CA LEU A 385 4.98 3.02 12.39
C LEU A 385 3.63 2.53 12.92
N THR A 386 2.59 3.32 12.71
CA THR A 386 1.20 2.98 13.03
C THR A 386 0.42 2.84 11.73
N GLY A 387 0.07 1.60 11.41
CA GLY A 387 -0.59 1.21 10.15
C GLY A 387 0.14 0.06 9.45
N PRO A 388 -0.27 -0.28 8.21
CA PRO A 388 0.37 -1.33 7.42
C PRO A 388 1.79 -0.93 7.00
N GLU A 389 2.74 -1.86 7.09
CA GLU A 389 4.13 -1.64 6.68
C GLU A 389 4.32 -1.57 5.16
N SER A 390 3.38 -2.14 4.40
CA SER A 390 3.44 -2.16 2.94
C SER A 390 2.08 -2.00 2.29
N HIS A 391 2.08 -1.38 1.10
CA HIS A 391 0.91 -1.24 0.25
C HIS A 391 1.21 -1.76 -1.16
N GLU A 392 0.19 -2.33 -1.80
CA GLU A 392 0.24 -2.80 -3.18
C GLU A 392 -0.83 -2.10 -4.02
N CYS A 393 -0.47 -1.68 -5.23
CA CYS A 393 -1.41 -1.08 -6.17
C CYS A 393 -2.22 -2.17 -6.87
N THR A 394 -3.53 -2.18 -6.60
CA THR A 394 -4.46 -3.22 -7.08
C THR A 394 -4.99 -2.97 -8.48
N ALA A 395 -5.60 -3.98 -9.08
CA ALA A 395 -6.17 -3.92 -10.44
C ALA A 395 -7.37 -2.95 -10.55
N THR A 396 -7.88 -2.42 -9.43
CA THR A 396 -8.95 -1.40 -9.41
C THR A 396 -8.40 0.02 -9.36
N GLY A 397 -7.06 0.20 -9.34
CA GLY A 397 -6.44 1.52 -9.22
C GLY A 397 -6.44 2.08 -7.80
N THR A 398 -6.58 1.22 -6.79
CA THR A 398 -6.55 1.60 -5.37
C THR A 398 -5.42 0.88 -4.64
N TRP A 399 -4.87 1.51 -3.62
CA TRP A 399 -3.92 0.86 -2.71
C TRP A 399 -4.63 -0.08 -1.74
N THR A 400 -3.93 -1.11 -1.27
CA THR A 400 -4.47 -2.08 -0.30
C THR A 400 -4.76 -1.50 1.09
N GLY A 401 -4.28 -0.30 1.40
CA GLY A 401 -4.55 0.40 2.66
C GLY A 401 -4.21 1.88 2.60
N ASP A 402 -4.53 2.59 3.69
CA ASP A 402 -4.21 4.00 3.88
C ASP A 402 -2.76 4.19 4.35
N THR A 403 -2.14 5.31 3.96
CA THR A 403 -0.74 5.63 4.29
C THR A 403 -0.50 5.63 5.81
N PRO A 404 0.48 4.87 6.32
CA PRO A 404 0.75 4.77 7.75
C PRO A 404 1.30 6.08 8.33
N GLN A 405 1.20 6.24 9.65
CA GLN A 405 1.72 7.40 10.37
C GLN A 405 2.92 7.03 11.23
N CYS A 406 3.91 7.92 11.34
CA CYS A 406 5.04 7.76 12.24
C CYS A 406 4.80 8.55 13.53
N GLU A 407 4.49 7.83 14.62
CA GLU A 407 4.22 8.45 15.92
C GLU A 407 5.43 8.34 16.85
N ALA A 408 5.73 9.40 17.61
CA ALA A 408 6.84 9.39 18.54
C ALA A 408 6.64 8.30 19.61
N ILE A 409 7.67 7.47 19.84
CA ILE A 409 7.62 6.36 20.80
C ILE A 409 7.41 6.93 22.21
N THR A 410 6.45 6.36 22.95
CA THR A 410 6.12 6.80 24.30
C THR A 410 6.94 6.04 25.35
N CYS A 411 7.44 6.77 26.34
CA CYS A 411 8.03 6.20 27.54
C CYS A 411 6.97 6.11 28.67
N PRO A 412 7.18 5.26 29.69
CA PRO A 412 6.30 5.21 30.86
C PRO A 412 6.14 6.59 31.50
N VAL A 413 4.92 6.96 31.89
CA VAL A 413 4.65 8.25 32.55
C VAL A 413 5.46 8.36 33.84
N LEU A 414 6.18 9.46 34.00
CA LEU A 414 6.94 9.74 35.22
C LEU A 414 6.11 10.54 36.22
N SER A 415 6.29 10.25 37.50
CA SER A 415 5.72 10.99 38.62
C SER A 415 6.83 11.60 39.47
N ALA A 416 6.51 12.68 40.20
CA ALA A 416 7.46 13.29 41.12
C ALA A 416 7.80 12.30 42.27
N PRO A 417 9.08 12.17 42.65
CA PRO A 417 9.47 11.37 43.80
C PRO A 417 8.90 11.99 45.09
N GLN A 418 8.77 11.19 46.14
CA GLN A 418 8.29 11.69 47.43
C GLN A 418 9.19 12.83 47.93
N TRP A 419 8.60 13.95 48.36
CA TRP A 419 9.29 15.20 48.73
C TRP A 419 10.12 15.85 47.60
N GLY A 420 9.78 15.55 46.35
CA GLY A 420 10.36 16.19 45.17
C GLY A 420 9.33 16.77 44.23
N GLU A 421 9.83 17.54 43.27
CA GLU A 421 9.07 18.17 42.19
C GLU A 421 9.58 17.68 40.84
N LEU A 422 8.66 17.55 39.89
CA LEU A 422 8.92 17.09 38.53
C LEU A 422 8.53 18.20 37.56
N ASN A 423 9.46 18.61 36.71
CA ASN A 423 9.20 19.54 35.62
C ASN A 423 9.62 18.91 34.29
N CYS A 424 8.64 18.66 33.41
CA CYS A 424 8.86 18.00 32.14
C CYS A 424 8.69 18.97 30.96
N SER A 425 9.55 18.81 29.96
CA SER A 425 9.48 19.46 28.66
C SER A 425 9.24 18.39 27.60
N HIS A 426 8.15 18.53 26.85
CA HIS A 426 7.72 17.55 25.84
C HIS A 426 7.90 18.15 24.44
N LEU A 427 8.77 17.54 23.62
CA LEU A 427 9.08 18.03 22.27
C LEU A 427 7.99 17.68 21.24
N HIS A 428 7.40 16.49 21.37
CA HIS A 428 6.39 15.98 20.43
C HIS A 428 5.03 15.85 21.11
N ARG A 429 4.93 14.98 22.11
CA ARG A 429 3.75 14.78 22.97
C ARG A 429 4.18 14.28 24.34
N ASP A 430 3.25 14.25 25.29
CA ASP A 430 3.52 13.90 26.68
C ASP A 430 4.27 12.57 26.82
N PHE A 431 5.41 12.64 27.51
CA PHE A 431 6.32 11.51 27.80
C PHE A 431 6.77 10.71 26.56
N ALA A 432 6.82 11.33 25.37
CA ALA A 432 7.34 10.72 24.14
C ALA A 432 8.83 11.00 23.90
N PHE A 433 9.43 10.32 22.93
CA PHE A 433 10.84 10.44 22.53
C PHE A 433 11.31 11.91 22.50
N GLY A 434 12.46 12.17 23.14
CA GLY A 434 13.01 13.52 23.32
C GLY A 434 12.39 14.34 24.44
N SER A 435 11.36 13.82 25.14
CA SER A 435 10.87 14.45 26.37
C SER A 435 11.96 14.45 27.44
N THR A 436 12.19 15.59 28.08
CA THR A 436 13.17 15.72 29.16
C THR A 436 12.48 16.18 30.43
N CYS A 437 12.63 15.41 31.51
CA CYS A 437 12.06 15.68 32.82
C CYS A 437 13.16 15.95 33.84
N ALA A 438 13.15 17.14 34.43
CA ALA A 438 14.05 17.56 35.49
C ALA A 438 13.42 17.32 36.87
N PHE A 439 14.25 16.86 37.81
CA PHE A 439 13.85 16.54 39.18
C PHE A 439 14.52 17.51 40.15
N SER A 440 13.76 17.95 41.16
CA SER A 440 14.29 18.74 42.26
C SER A 440 13.67 18.27 43.57
N CYS A 441 14.37 18.48 44.70
CA CYS A 441 13.86 18.12 46.02
C CYS A 441 13.38 19.36 46.77
N GLN A 442 12.38 19.17 47.62
CA GLN A 442 11.91 20.19 48.54
C GLN A 442 13.02 20.55 49.55
N THR A 443 12.89 21.72 50.17
CA THR A 443 13.88 22.19 51.15
C THR A 443 14.05 21.17 52.28
N GLY A 444 15.30 20.86 52.63
CA GLY A 444 15.63 19.86 53.66
C GLY A 444 15.84 18.43 53.15
N PHE A 445 15.72 18.21 51.83
CA PHE A 445 15.97 16.92 51.17
C PHE A 445 17.01 17.07 50.05
N LEU A 446 17.88 16.07 49.89
CA LEU A 446 18.91 16.01 48.87
C LEU A 446 18.51 15.04 47.75
N LEU A 447 18.73 15.43 46.49
CA LEU A 447 18.45 14.59 45.33
C LEU A 447 19.54 13.53 45.16
N MET A 448 19.15 12.27 45.23
CA MET A 448 20.00 11.11 45.01
C MET A 448 19.66 10.47 43.66
N GLY A 449 20.59 10.56 42.71
CA GLY A 449 20.41 10.08 41.33
C GLY A 449 20.57 11.19 40.29
N PRO A 450 20.21 10.93 39.02
CA PRO A 450 20.33 11.93 37.95
C PRO A 450 19.33 13.08 38.11
N GLY A 451 19.80 14.32 37.91
CA GLY A 451 18.98 15.53 38.00
C GLY A 451 17.94 15.70 36.88
N SER A 452 18.10 14.97 35.78
CA SER A 452 17.15 14.93 34.67
C SER A 452 17.15 13.58 33.98
N ARG A 453 16.02 13.19 33.41
CA ARG A 453 15.89 12.00 32.57
C ARG A 453 15.28 12.36 31.23
N GLU A 454 15.73 11.70 30.17
CA GLU A 454 15.29 11.88 28.79
C GLU A 454 14.64 10.59 28.26
N CYS A 455 13.53 10.71 27.53
CA CYS A 455 12.86 9.58 26.89
C CYS A 455 13.62 9.17 25.62
N MET A 456 14.23 7.98 25.64
CA MET A 456 15.06 7.48 24.54
C MET A 456 14.22 6.86 23.41
N ALA A 457 14.84 6.68 22.24
CA ALA A 457 14.21 6.07 21.07
C ALA A 457 13.78 4.61 21.29
N THR A 458 14.24 3.97 22.36
CA THR A 458 13.84 2.62 22.78
C THR A 458 12.53 2.59 23.57
N GLY A 459 11.94 3.76 23.91
CA GLY A 459 10.78 3.85 24.81
C GLY A 459 11.15 3.71 26.29
N ILE A 460 12.42 3.88 26.65
CA ILE A 460 12.92 3.79 28.03
C ILE A 460 13.55 5.13 28.42
N TRP A 461 13.32 5.56 29.67
CA TRP A 461 13.95 6.75 30.22
C TRP A 461 15.44 6.53 30.52
N SER A 462 16.25 7.55 30.28
CA SER A 462 17.67 7.53 30.59
C SER A 462 17.94 7.44 32.10
N GLY A 463 18.92 6.60 32.48
CA GLY A 463 19.37 6.47 33.88
C GLY A 463 18.31 5.91 34.83
N ASP A 464 18.67 5.78 36.10
CA ASP A 464 17.76 5.28 37.14
C ASP A 464 16.85 6.38 37.70
N ALA A 465 15.74 5.99 38.34
CA ALA A 465 14.81 6.92 38.97
C ALA A 465 15.47 7.61 40.19
N PRO A 466 15.52 8.95 40.26
CA PRO A 466 16.08 9.65 41.41
C PRO A 466 15.12 9.64 42.60
N ARG A 467 15.66 9.82 43.80
CA ARG A 467 14.89 9.91 45.05
C ARG A 467 15.39 11.06 45.94
N CYS A 468 14.50 11.64 46.73
CA CYS A 468 14.83 12.68 47.69
C CYS A 468 15.04 12.06 49.07
N GLU A 469 16.24 12.22 49.64
CA GLU A 469 16.57 11.74 50.99
C GLU A 469 16.72 12.93 51.94
N ALA A 470 16.17 12.81 53.15
CA ALA A 470 16.23 13.89 54.14
C ALA A 470 17.68 14.17 54.56
N ILE A 471 18.05 15.45 54.67
CA ILE A 471 19.40 15.85 55.08
C ILE A 471 19.65 15.42 56.53
N THR A 472 20.78 14.76 56.77
CA THR A 472 21.18 14.26 58.08
C THR A 472 21.88 15.34 58.90
N CYS A 473 21.52 15.45 60.18
CA CYS A 473 22.27 16.22 61.18
C CYS A 473 23.19 15.30 61.99
N PRO A 474 24.25 15.86 62.64
CA PRO A 474 25.09 15.09 63.55
C PRO A 474 24.25 14.42 64.65
N VAL A 475 24.54 13.16 64.97
CA VAL A 475 23.83 12.42 66.02
C VAL A 475 24.03 13.13 67.37
N LEU A 476 22.92 13.38 68.08
CA LEU A 476 22.96 13.95 69.44
C LEU A 476 22.97 12.84 70.49
N SER A 477 23.71 13.05 71.56
CA SER A 477 23.72 12.19 72.74
C SER A 477 23.21 12.97 73.96
N ALA A 478 22.67 12.24 74.95
CA ALA A 478 22.23 12.84 76.20
C ALA A 478 23.41 13.52 76.92
N PRO A 479 23.21 14.73 77.49
CA PRO A 479 24.22 15.38 78.32
C PRO A 479 24.44 14.57 79.60
N ASP A 480 25.63 14.70 80.21
CA ASP A 480 25.93 14.02 81.48
C ASP A 480 24.91 14.46 82.56
N GLN A 481 24.40 13.49 83.32
CA GLN A 481 23.28 13.66 84.27
C GLN A 481 21.99 14.21 83.65
N GLY A 482 21.78 13.99 82.34
CA GLY A 482 20.56 14.37 81.62
C GLY A 482 20.00 13.24 80.75
N GLU A 483 18.80 13.47 80.23
CA GLU A 483 18.07 12.58 79.34
C GLU A 483 17.79 13.29 78.01
N LEU A 484 17.72 12.50 76.94
CA LEU A 484 17.46 12.96 75.58
C LEU A 484 16.25 12.21 75.04
N ASN A 485 15.22 12.94 74.63
CA ASN A 485 14.07 12.38 73.95
C ASN A 485 13.92 13.01 72.56
N CYS A 486 14.11 12.21 71.51
CA CYS A 486 14.06 12.68 70.13
C CYS A 486 12.83 12.16 69.41
N SER A 487 12.26 13.04 68.59
CA SER A 487 11.20 12.74 67.62
C SER A 487 11.78 12.86 66.22
N HIS A 488 11.75 11.76 65.47
CA HIS A 488 12.36 11.63 64.15
C HIS A 488 11.27 11.53 63.07
N LEU A 489 11.01 12.63 62.35
CA LEU A 489 9.92 12.68 61.39
C LEU A 489 10.26 11.98 60.06
N HIS A 490 11.51 12.10 59.60
CA HIS A 490 11.96 11.64 58.28
C HIS A 490 13.19 10.71 58.37
N GLY A 491 13.40 10.06 59.52
CA GLY A 491 14.57 9.22 59.81
C GLY A 491 15.42 9.74 60.98
N ASP A 492 16.30 8.89 61.51
CA ASP A 492 17.07 9.18 62.71
C ASP A 492 18.00 10.38 62.50
N PHE A 493 17.80 11.41 63.32
CA PHE A 493 18.55 12.67 63.29
C PHE A 493 18.55 13.38 61.91
N THR A 494 17.49 13.23 61.12
CA THR A 494 17.32 13.94 59.83
C THR A 494 16.50 15.23 59.97
N PHE A 495 16.45 16.04 58.90
CA PHE A 495 15.70 17.30 58.83
C PHE A 495 14.30 17.21 59.45
N GLY A 496 13.98 18.17 60.32
CA GLY A 496 12.73 18.19 61.09
C GLY A 496 12.75 17.32 62.36
N SER A 497 13.83 16.57 62.63
CA SER A 497 14.00 15.90 63.92
C SER A 497 14.07 16.91 65.05
N THR A 498 13.29 16.69 66.11
CA THR A 498 13.30 17.55 67.30
C THR A 498 13.67 16.73 68.52
N CYS A 499 14.72 17.15 69.21
CA CYS A 499 15.25 16.50 70.41
C CYS A 499 15.08 17.41 71.62
N ALA A 500 14.34 16.95 72.62
CA ALA A 500 14.15 17.63 73.89
C ALA A 500 15.12 17.09 74.95
N PHE A 501 15.62 17.99 75.79
CA PHE A 501 16.61 17.70 76.83
C PHE A 501 15.99 17.94 78.20
N SER A 502 16.20 17.00 79.12
CA SER A 502 15.84 17.13 80.53
C SER A 502 17.02 16.75 81.41
N CYS A 503 17.07 17.25 82.63
CA CYS A 503 18.09 16.90 83.61
C CYS A 503 17.53 15.97 84.67
N GLN A 504 18.37 15.08 85.19
CA GLN A 504 18.03 14.23 86.31
C GLN A 504 17.82 15.08 87.57
N THR A 505 17.03 14.55 88.52
CA THR A 505 16.72 15.23 89.78
C THR A 505 17.98 15.73 90.49
N GLY A 506 18.00 17.02 90.87
CA GLY A 506 19.15 17.65 91.51
C GLY A 506 20.10 18.41 90.55
N PHE A 507 19.82 18.39 89.25
CA PHE A 507 20.53 19.14 88.22
C PHE A 507 19.57 20.05 87.44
N ALA A 508 20.00 21.27 87.13
CA ALA A 508 19.25 22.24 86.32
C ALA A 508 19.81 22.31 84.89
N LEU A 509 18.92 22.39 83.91
CA LEU A 509 19.29 22.53 82.49
C LEU A 509 19.81 23.95 82.22
N VAL A 510 20.98 24.04 81.61
CA VAL A 510 21.59 25.29 81.16
C VAL A 510 21.76 25.21 79.64
N GLY A 511 20.91 25.92 78.90
CA GLY A 511 20.85 25.90 77.44
C GLY A 511 19.41 25.80 76.95
N PRO A 512 19.19 25.58 75.64
CA PRO A 512 17.85 25.41 75.08
C PRO A 512 17.22 24.08 75.51
N GLU A 513 15.91 24.10 75.80
CA GLU A 513 15.14 22.91 76.22
C GLU A 513 14.94 21.90 75.07
N SER A 514 15.01 22.36 73.82
CA SER A 514 14.94 21.50 72.64
C SER A 514 15.84 22.03 71.52
N ARG A 515 16.25 21.12 70.64
CA ARG A 515 17.00 21.43 69.40
C ARG A 515 16.31 20.76 68.23
N GLU A 516 16.34 21.43 67.07
CA GLU A 516 15.73 20.96 65.83
C GLU A 516 16.78 20.84 64.71
N CYS A 517 16.70 19.78 63.92
CA CYS A 517 17.57 19.57 62.77
C CYS A 517 17.10 20.40 61.57
N THR A 518 17.92 21.35 61.14
CA THR A 518 17.60 22.31 60.07
C THR A 518 17.96 21.79 58.68
N ALA A 519 17.45 22.46 57.64
CA ALA A 519 17.66 22.10 56.23
C ALA A 519 19.13 22.24 55.78
N THR A 520 20.00 22.82 56.60
CA THR A 520 21.44 22.92 56.35
C THR A 520 22.24 21.78 56.97
N GLY A 521 21.58 20.80 57.61
CA GLY A 521 22.24 19.69 58.29
C GLY A 521 22.84 20.07 59.65
N THR A 522 22.34 21.14 60.28
CA THR A 522 22.81 21.64 61.58
C THR A 522 21.67 21.69 62.60
N TRP A 523 21.98 21.48 63.87
CA TRP A 523 21.02 21.65 64.97
C TRP A 523 20.86 23.12 65.37
N THR A 524 19.65 23.54 65.69
CA THR A 524 19.38 24.86 66.27
C THR A 524 19.97 25.00 67.68
N GLY A 525 20.40 26.22 68.04
CA GLY A 525 20.92 26.55 69.37
C GLY A 525 22.24 25.87 69.75
N ASP A 526 22.75 26.20 70.93
CA ASP A 526 23.95 25.58 71.51
C ASP A 526 23.62 24.27 72.24
N THR A 527 24.62 23.42 72.45
CA THR A 527 24.45 22.15 73.18
C THR A 527 24.14 22.41 74.67
N PRO A 528 22.98 21.97 75.20
CA PRO A 528 22.62 22.18 76.60
C PRO A 528 23.41 21.26 77.54
N ARG A 529 23.57 21.69 78.80
CA ARG A 529 24.27 20.95 79.85
C ARG A 529 23.50 20.95 81.16
N CYS A 530 23.57 19.86 81.91
CA CYS A 530 22.99 19.75 83.24
C CYS A 530 24.02 20.18 84.29
N LYS A 531 23.68 21.17 85.13
CA LYS A 531 24.54 21.64 86.21
C LYS A 531 23.89 21.35 87.56
N ALA A 532 24.65 20.81 88.50
CA ALA A 532 24.15 20.50 89.84
C ALA A 532 23.57 21.76 90.50
N ILE A 533 22.41 21.61 91.15
CA ILE A 533 21.73 22.69 91.87
C ILE A 533 22.57 23.05 93.10
N ALA A 534 22.85 24.34 93.29
CA ALA A 534 23.64 24.84 94.41
C ALA A 534 22.77 25.09 95.66
N CYS A 535 23.26 24.70 96.83
CA CYS A 535 22.71 25.10 98.13
C CYS A 535 23.47 26.32 98.69
N PRO A 536 22.89 27.07 99.63
CA PRO A 536 23.59 28.16 100.33
C PRO A 536 24.89 27.66 100.98
N GLU A 537 25.97 28.42 100.89
CA GLU A 537 27.26 28.04 101.49
C GLU A 537 27.13 27.86 103.02
N LEU A 538 27.71 26.78 103.57
CA LEU A 538 27.71 26.52 105.01
C LEU A 538 29.06 26.91 105.63
N SER A 539 29.00 27.54 106.79
CA SER A 539 30.16 27.86 107.61
C SER A 539 30.16 27.06 108.92
N ALA A 540 31.35 26.82 109.48
CA ALA A 540 31.48 26.11 110.76
C ALA A 540 30.77 26.87 111.90
N PRO A 541 30.02 26.17 112.78
CA PRO A 541 29.42 26.78 113.97
C PRO A 541 30.50 27.26 114.94
N ASP A 542 30.18 28.27 115.76
CA ASP A 542 31.15 28.83 116.72
C ASP A 542 31.64 27.74 117.69
N ARG A 543 32.97 27.58 117.80
CA ARG A 543 33.67 26.49 118.51
C ARG A 543 33.37 25.06 118.02
N GLY A 544 32.95 24.92 116.77
CA GLY A 544 32.84 23.66 116.05
C GLY A 544 33.70 23.62 114.77
N GLU A 545 33.84 22.43 114.20
CA GLU A 545 34.49 22.18 112.91
C GLU A 545 33.44 21.71 111.89
N LEU A 546 33.65 22.09 110.63
CA LEU A 546 32.83 21.71 109.48
C LEU A 546 33.68 20.90 108.52
N ASN A 547 33.23 19.69 108.18
CA ASN A 547 33.84 18.89 107.14
C ASN A 547 32.80 18.54 106.09
N CYS A 548 33.00 19.00 104.86
CA CYS A 548 32.06 18.78 103.77
C CYS A 548 32.67 17.85 102.72
N SER A 549 31.86 16.90 102.25
CA SER A 549 32.13 16.13 101.03
C SER A 549 31.29 16.69 99.89
N HIS A 550 31.95 17.14 98.83
CA HIS A 550 31.33 17.75 97.66
C HIS A 550 31.40 16.79 96.48
N LEU A 551 30.28 16.16 96.11
CA LEU A 551 30.26 15.14 95.05
C LEU A 551 30.20 15.76 93.64
N HIS A 552 29.48 16.87 93.47
CA HIS A 552 29.21 17.50 92.18
C HIS A 552 29.62 18.99 92.10
N GLY A 553 30.43 19.44 93.05
CA GLY A 553 30.86 20.83 93.23
C GLY A 553 30.61 21.35 94.64
N ASP A 554 31.27 22.45 95.00
CA ASP A 554 31.19 23.04 96.35
C ASP A 554 29.75 23.42 96.70
N PHE A 555 29.25 22.85 97.79
CA PHE A 555 27.90 23.06 98.32
C PHE A 555 26.77 22.79 97.31
N THR A 556 26.96 21.90 96.33
CA THR A 556 25.91 21.49 95.37
C THR A 556 25.15 20.23 95.80
N PHE A 557 24.06 19.90 95.09
CA PHE A 557 23.25 18.70 95.30
C PHE A 557 24.10 17.45 95.59
N GLY A 558 23.74 16.73 96.66
CA GLY A 558 24.49 15.56 97.16
C GLY A 558 25.73 15.91 98.00
N SER A 559 26.02 17.19 98.25
CA SER A 559 27.03 17.59 99.23
C SER A 559 26.57 17.26 100.64
N THR A 560 27.42 16.62 101.43
CA THR A 560 27.13 16.29 102.83
C THR A 560 28.17 16.93 103.72
N CYS A 561 27.70 17.76 104.65
CA CYS A 561 28.53 18.47 105.60
C CYS A 561 28.28 17.93 107.01
N THR A 562 29.33 17.42 107.64
CA THR A 562 29.31 16.93 109.02
C THR A 562 29.87 17.96 109.98
N PHE A 563 29.29 18.03 111.17
CA PHE A 563 29.60 19.00 112.20
C PHE A 563 30.14 18.30 113.45
N SER A 564 31.26 18.78 113.97
CA SER A 564 31.84 18.29 115.22
C SER A 564 32.15 19.46 116.16
N CYS A 565 32.11 19.23 117.47
CA CYS A 565 32.42 20.26 118.48
C CYS A 565 33.78 20.01 119.14
N GLN A 566 34.47 21.09 119.52
CA GLN A 566 35.71 21.00 120.29
C GLN A 566 35.46 20.40 121.69
N MET A 567 36.49 19.76 122.27
CA MET A 567 36.38 19.08 123.57
C MET A 567 35.79 19.99 124.66
N GLY A 568 34.74 19.51 125.35
CA GLY A 568 34.01 20.24 126.40
C GLY A 568 32.63 20.78 126.00
N PHE A 569 32.29 20.71 124.71
CA PHE A 569 31.02 21.17 124.13
C PHE A 569 30.28 20.03 123.41
N ALA A 570 28.96 19.95 123.59
CA ALA A 570 28.08 18.98 122.95
C ALA A 570 27.35 19.62 121.76
N LEU A 571 27.24 18.87 120.65
CA LEU A 571 26.52 19.29 119.45
C LEU A 571 25.01 19.26 119.71
N MET A 572 24.34 20.39 119.49
CA MET A 572 22.90 20.58 119.58
C MET A 572 22.35 20.79 118.18
N GLY A 573 21.73 19.75 117.62
CA GLY A 573 21.22 19.74 116.24
C GLY A 573 21.62 18.46 115.49
N PRO A 574 21.38 18.39 114.17
CA PRO A 574 21.77 17.25 113.36
C PRO A 574 23.30 17.17 113.19
N GLU A 575 23.85 15.95 113.26
CA GLU A 575 25.29 15.68 113.09
C GLU A 575 25.79 15.94 111.66
N SER A 576 24.90 15.82 110.68
CA SER A 576 25.18 16.09 109.28
C SER A 576 24.01 16.80 108.59
N ARG A 577 24.32 17.60 107.58
CA ARG A 577 23.35 18.23 106.68
C ARG A 577 23.70 17.87 105.25
N GLU A 578 22.70 17.63 104.42
CA GLU A 578 22.83 17.26 103.02
C GLU A 578 22.12 18.27 102.11
N CYS A 579 22.76 18.63 100.99
CA CYS A 579 22.19 19.53 100.00
C CYS A 579 21.18 18.78 99.12
N THR A 580 19.90 19.16 99.23
CA THR A 580 18.77 18.51 98.54
C THR A 580 18.54 19.08 97.14
N ALA A 581 17.77 18.36 96.32
CA ALA A 581 17.42 18.77 94.95
C ALA A 581 16.58 20.06 94.88
N ALA A 582 16.05 20.53 96.02
CA ALA A 582 15.36 21.81 96.12
C ALA A 582 16.32 23.01 96.29
N GLY A 583 17.64 22.77 96.37
CA GLY A 583 18.63 23.81 96.66
C GLY A 583 18.66 24.23 98.13
N THR A 584 18.19 23.38 99.04
CA THR A 584 18.18 23.63 100.49
C THR A 584 18.88 22.51 101.26
N TRP A 585 19.48 22.85 102.40
CA TRP A 585 20.09 21.87 103.31
C TRP A 585 19.03 21.17 104.19
N THR A 586 19.24 19.87 104.45
CA THR A 586 18.42 19.12 105.41
C THR A 586 18.64 19.60 106.85
N GLY A 587 17.58 19.61 107.66
CA GLY A 587 17.60 19.98 109.09
C GLY A 587 17.95 21.44 109.39
N ASP A 588 17.92 21.80 110.67
CA ASP A 588 18.31 23.15 111.16
C ASP A 588 19.83 23.25 111.38
N THR A 589 20.36 24.47 111.50
CA THR A 589 21.79 24.72 111.73
C THR A 589 22.24 24.26 113.14
N PRO A 590 23.21 23.35 113.29
CA PRO A 590 23.65 22.86 114.60
C PRO A 590 24.54 23.86 115.37
N GLN A 591 24.52 23.79 116.71
CA GLN A 591 25.28 24.67 117.63
C GLN A 591 26.12 23.83 118.63
N CYS A 592 27.26 24.34 119.10
CA CYS A 592 28.13 23.66 120.09
C CYS A 592 28.00 24.29 121.49
N GLU A 593 27.47 23.55 122.48
CA GLU A 593 27.21 24.07 123.84
C GLU A 593 27.94 23.27 124.95
N GLY A 594 28.57 23.98 125.91
CA GLY A 594 29.38 23.39 126.99
C GLY A 594 28.57 22.69 128.09
N ARG A 595 29.02 21.54 128.59
CA ARG A 595 28.43 20.83 129.76
C ARG A 595 29.49 20.82 130.90
N ILE A 596 29.30 21.30 132.15
CA ILE A 596 28.14 21.34 133.06
C ILE A 596 28.19 22.55 134.03
N ALA A 597 27.01 23.18 134.18
CA ALA A 597 26.39 23.93 135.29
C ALA A 597 27.01 25.23 135.87
N ALA A 598 26.58 26.37 135.31
CA ALA A 598 26.52 27.65 136.00
C ALA A 598 25.07 27.96 136.46
N ARG A 599 24.82 27.75 137.76
CA ARG A 599 24.28 28.76 138.70
C ARG A 599 24.23 28.12 140.09
N VAL A 600 25.30 28.34 140.87
CA VAL A 600 25.45 27.93 142.26
C VAL A 600 25.38 29.18 143.15
N GLN A 601 24.54 29.10 144.18
CA GLN A 601 24.39 30.10 145.25
C GLN A 601 25.70 30.26 146.04
N ALA A 602 26.04 31.50 146.39
CA ALA A 602 27.22 31.85 147.18
C ALA A 602 27.16 31.23 148.60
N ILE A 603 28.25 30.56 149.01
CA ILE A 603 28.40 29.95 150.35
C ILE A 603 28.70 31.05 151.38
N LYS A 604 27.86 31.16 152.42
CA LYS A 604 27.97 32.13 153.53
C LYS A 604 28.24 31.42 154.86
N CYS A 605 29.10 31.98 155.71
CA CYS A 605 29.23 31.59 157.11
C CYS A 605 28.12 32.23 157.97
N SER A 606 27.85 31.65 159.14
CA SER A 606 26.88 32.20 160.11
C SER A 606 27.36 33.55 160.67
N ALA A 607 26.43 34.48 160.92
CA ALA A 607 26.76 35.79 161.50
C ALA A 607 27.32 35.64 162.92
N LEU A 608 28.42 36.33 163.22
CA LEU A 608 29.04 36.34 164.54
C LEU A 608 28.33 37.34 165.47
N ALA A 609 28.06 36.94 166.71
CA ALA A 609 27.45 37.79 167.73
C ALA A 609 28.53 38.53 168.55
N THR A 610 28.25 39.78 168.95
CA THR A 610 29.19 40.58 169.75
C THR A 610 29.35 39.97 171.14
N PRO A 611 30.59 39.73 171.63
CA PRO A 611 30.81 39.26 173.00
C PRO A 611 30.24 40.27 174.01
N LYS A 612 29.57 39.80 175.06
CA LYS A 612 29.08 40.68 176.13
C LYS A 612 30.27 41.45 176.72
N MET A 613 30.17 42.79 176.75
CA MET A 613 31.23 43.72 177.18
C MET A 613 32.50 43.69 176.29
N GLY A 614 32.34 43.31 175.02
CA GLY A 614 33.36 43.38 173.97
C GLY A 614 32.79 43.84 172.63
N GLN A 615 33.67 44.02 171.66
CA GLN A 615 33.35 44.45 170.29
C GLN A 615 34.21 43.69 169.28
N PHE A 616 33.78 43.62 168.02
CA PHE A 616 34.58 43.06 166.94
C PHE A 616 34.43 43.87 165.65
N ALA A 617 35.43 43.76 164.76
CA ALA A 617 35.42 44.37 163.44
C ALA A 617 35.77 43.31 162.38
N CYS A 618 35.04 43.29 161.26
CA CYS A 618 35.22 42.31 160.19
C CYS A 618 35.59 42.96 158.85
N SER A 619 36.38 42.25 158.04
CA SER A 619 36.69 42.57 156.65
C SER A 619 36.08 41.51 155.71
N HIS A 620 35.22 41.93 154.78
CA HIS A 620 34.44 41.06 153.88
C HIS A 620 34.83 41.28 152.40
N LEU A 621 35.62 40.37 151.80
CA LEU A 621 36.12 40.53 150.43
C LEU A 621 35.08 40.18 149.34
N HIS A 622 34.18 39.23 149.62
CA HIS A 622 33.21 38.69 148.65
C HIS A 622 31.74 38.80 149.12
N GLY A 623 31.46 39.77 150.00
CA GLY A 623 30.14 40.01 150.62
C GLY A 623 30.07 39.56 152.08
N ASP A 624 29.07 40.06 152.80
CA ASP A 624 28.95 39.90 154.26
C ASP A 624 29.02 38.43 154.69
N PHE A 625 30.02 38.14 155.53
CA PHE A 625 30.34 36.80 156.06
C PHE A 625 30.46 35.71 154.99
N ALA A 626 30.83 36.07 153.76
CA ALA A 626 31.17 35.15 152.69
C ALA A 626 32.58 34.57 152.86
N PHE A 627 32.88 33.49 152.12
CA PHE A 627 34.20 32.85 152.08
C PHE A 627 35.35 33.88 152.00
N GLY A 628 36.33 33.76 152.90
CA GLY A 628 37.46 34.69 153.04
C GLY A 628 37.23 35.89 153.96
N SER A 629 36.08 35.97 154.65
CA SER A 629 35.84 37.02 155.66
C SER A 629 36.67 36.81 156.94
N VAL A 630 37.30 37.86 157.48
CA VAL A 630 38.11 37.81 158.72
C VAL A 630 37.57 38.80 159.75
N CYS A 631 37.39 38.39 161.01
CA CYS A 631 36.83 39.19 162.11
C CYS A 631 37.75 39.19 163.34
N ALA A 632 38.11 40.37 163.86
CA ALA A 632 38.99 40.56 165.03
C ALA A 632 38.23 41.12 166.25
N PHE A 633 38.56 40.66 167.46
CA PHE A 633 37.79 40.90 168.70
C PHE A 633 38.58 41.66 169.79
N SER A 634 37.90 42.50 170.58
CA SER A 634 38.49 43.26 171.70
C SER A 634 37.50 43.48 172.86
N CYS A 635 37.98 43.69 174.10
CA CYS A 635 37.16 43.88 175.31
C CYS A 635 37.19 45.31 175.85
N GLN A 636 36.12 45.70 176.56
CA GLN A 636 36.03 47.00 177.24
C GLN A 636 36.94 47.07 178.48
N MET A 637 37.35 48.28 178.87
CA MET A 637 38.28 48.54 179.98
C MET A 637 37.79 47.89 181.31
N GLY A 638 38.66 47.12 181.98
CA GLY A 638 38.33 46.35 183.18
C GLY A 638 37.98 44.87 182.92
N PHE A 639 37.96 44.43 181.66
CA PHE A 639 37.69 43.06 181.23
C PHE A 639 38.81 42.53 180.30
N VAL A 640 39.13 41.24 180.38
CA VAL A 640 40.15 40.57 179.56
C VAL A 640 39.52 39.62 178.53
N LEU A 641 40.09 39.56 177.32
CA LEU A 641 39.62 38.70 176.22
C LEU A 641 40.11 37.26 176.43
N MET A 642 39.19 36.31 176.42
CA MET A 642 39.43 34.87 176.51
C MET A 642 38.95 34.22 175.21
N GLY A 643 39.83 33.58 174.45
CA GLY A 643 39.52 32.93 173.16
C GLY A 643 40.32 33.54 172.00
N SER A 644 39.90 33.26 170.75
CA SER A 644 40.65 33.69 169.57
C SER A 644 40.50 35.19 169.33
N GLU A 645 41.64 35.87 169.18
CA GLU A 645 41.71 37.30 168.86
C GLU A 645 41.22 37.64 167.44
N SER A 646 41.23 36.68 166.51
CA SER A 646 40.60 36.78 165.19
C SER A 646 40.07 35.45 164.65
N ARG A 647 39.03 35.47 163.80
CA ARG A 647 38.40 34.31 163.15
C ARG A 647 38.17 34.54 161.65
N GLU A 648 38.31 33.50 160.81
CA GLU A 648 38.17 33.55 159.34
C GLU A 648 37.13 32.54 158.81
N CYS A 649 36.35 32.93 157.78
CA CYS A 649 35.30 32.12 157.15
C CYS A 649 35.86 31.23 156.01
N THR A 650 35.76 29.91 156.17
CA THR A 650 36.35 28.91 155.25
C THR A 650 35.43 28.50 154.10
N ALA A 651 35.98 27.80 153.09
CA ALA A 651 35.25 27.37 151.89
C ALA A 651 34.13 26.35 152.18
N MET A 652 34.09 25.82 153.41
CA MET A 652 33.02 24.94 153.90
C MET A 652 31.91 25.68 154.65
N GLY A 653 31.97 27.01 154.76
CA GLY A 653 30.94 27.83 155.43
C GLY A 653 31.05 27.88 156.96
N THR A 654 32.22 27.61 157.53
CA THR A 654 32.48 27.64 159.00
C THR A 654 33.62 28.59 159.39
N TRP A 655 33.58 29.13 160.62
CA TRP A 655 34.60 30.02 161.19
C TRP A 655 35.77 29.26 161.84
N THR A 656 36.99 29.72 161.61
CA THR A 656 38.20 29.22 162.31
C THR A 656 38.25 29.67 163.77
N GLY A 657 38.91 28.91 164.64
CA GLY A 657 39.19 29.25 166.05
C GLY A 657 38.00 29.18 167.03
N ASP A 658 38.32 29.33 168.32
CA ASP A 658 37.36 29.34 169.44
C ASP A 658 36.65 30.70 169.62
N ASN A 659 35.43 30.66 170.16
CA ASN A 659 34.57 31.83 170.31
C ASN A 659 35.03 32.77 171.46
N PRO A 660 35.35 34.04 171.20
CA PRO A 660 35.91 34.93 172.22
C PRO A 660 34.88 35.48 173.22
N GLN A 661 35.30 35.62 174.48
CA GLN A 661 34.49 36.14 175.60
C GLN A 661 35.29 37.14 176.46
N CYS A 662 34.64 38.20 176.96
CA CYS A 662 35.25 39.18 177.86
C CYS A 662 34.90 38.88 179.32
N LYS A 663 35.91 38.76 180.20
CA LYS A 663 35.72 38.45 181.63
C LYS A 663 36.27 39.56 182.53
N ALA A 664 35.51 39.94 183.56
CA ALA A 664 35.89 41.01 184.49
C ALA A 664 37.16 40.64 185.29
N LEU A 665 38.03 41.61 185.51
CA LEU A 665 39.21 41.45 186.37
C LEU A 665 38.80 41.32 187.85
N SER A 666 39.38 40.34 188.55
CA SER A 666 39.11 40.04 189.96
C SER A 666 40.08 40.77 190.89
N CYS A 667 39.58 41.33 191.99
CA CYS A 667 40.37 41.78 193.14
C CYS A 667 40.60 40.64 194.15
N PRO A 668 41.64 40.75 195.01
CA PRO A 668 41.91 39.76 196.05
C PRO A 668 40.67 39.49 196.93
N VAL A 669 40.44 38.24 197.31
CA VAL A 669 39.34 37.86 198.20
C VAL A 669 39.53 38.55 199.56
N LEU A 670 38.44 39.09 200.12
CA LEU A 670 38.43 39.71 201.45
C LEU A 670 37.75 38.77 202.43
N ASP A 671 38.39 38.54 203.57
CA ASP A 671 37.83 37.77 204.68
C ASP A 671 37.15 38.69 205.71
N PRO A 672 36.11 38.21 206.43
CA PRO A 672 35.53 38.95 207.53
C PRO A 672 36.54 39.17 208.66
N PRO A 673 36.58 40.38 209.27
CA PRO A 673 37.42 40.64 210.44
C PRO A 673 37.00 39.74 211.60
N SER A 674 37.95 39.33 212.46
CA SER A 674 37.61 38.54 213.66
C SER A 674 36.63 39.32 214.53
N ARG A 675 35.45 38.75 214.81
CA ARG A 675 34.33 39.41 215.52
C ARG A 675 33.70 40.58 214.74
N GLY A 676 33.70 40.49 213.41
CA GLY A 676 32.98 41.37 212.52
C GLY A 676 32.37 40.63 211.32
N GLN A 677 31.44 41.27 210.65
CA GLN A 677 30.79 40.77 209.44
C GLN A 677 31.22 41.59 208.21
N LEU A 678 31.42 40.89 207.10
CA LEU A 678 31.71 41.45 205.77
C LEU A 678 30.48 41.31 204.89
N SER A 679 30.03 42.41 204.29
CA SER A 679 28.95 42.42 203.29
C SER A 679 29.44 43.11 202.02
N CYS A 680 29.41 42.38 200.90
CA CYS A 680 29.90 42.86 199.61
C CYS A 680 28.81 42.89 198.55
N SER A 681 28.85 43.94 197.73
CA SER A 681 28.09 44.03 196.48
C SER A 681 28.90 43.39 195.35
N HIS A 682 28.29 42.45 194.63
CA HIS A 682 28.93 41.70 193.55
C HIS A 682 28.18 41.93 192.23
N THR A 683 28.62 42.92 191.45
CA THR A 683 27.96 43.29 190.17
C THR A 683 28.35 42.38 189.00
N TYR A 684 29.59 41.89 188.95
CA TYR A 684 30.10 41.09 187.82
C TYR A 684 30.80 39.79 188.28
N GLY A 685 30.54 39.35 189.52
CA GLY A 685 31.20 38.22 190.18
C GLY A 685 31.77 38.59 191.55
N ASN A 686 32.15 37.57 192.35
CA ASN A 686 32.70 37.79 193.68
C ASN A 686 34.02 38.56 193.59
N PHE A 687 34.08 39.70 194.30
CA PHE A 687 35.26 40.56 194.38
C PHE A 687 35.80 41.04 193.01
N THR A 688 34.96 41.18 191.98
CA THR A 688 35.38 41.68 190.65
C THR A 688 35.25 43.20 190.51
N TYR A 689 35.77 43.75 189.42
CA TYR A 689 35.72 45.19 189.10
C TYR A 689 34.37 45.83 189.47
N ASN A 690 34.42 46.93 190.22
CA ASN A 690 33.27 47.68 190.76
C ASN A 690 32.53 47.02 191.95
N ALA A 691 33.00 45.89 192.47
CA ALA A 691 32.50 45.34 193.74
C ALA A 691 32.81 46.29 194.90
N THR A 692 31.85 46.48 195.81
CA THR A 692 31.97 47.34 197.00
C THR A 692 31.71 46.54 198.25
N CYS A 693 32.66 46.46 199.16
CA CYS A 693 32.62 45.67 200.39
C CYS A 693 32.56 46.58 201.63
N THR A 694 31.60 46.32 202.51
CA THR A 694 31.35 47.05 203.76
C THR A 694 31.57 46.15 204.96
N PHE A 695 32.02 46.74 206.07
CA PHE A 695 32.44 46.01 207.27
C PHE A 695 31.72 46.52 208.52
N SER A 696 31.23 45.59 209.35
CA SER A 696 30.55 45.85 210.63
C SER A 696 31.15 44.99 211.75
N CYS A 697 31.12 45.46 212.99
CA CYS A 697 31.66 44.74 214.16
C CYS A 697 30.53 44.28 215.09
N GLU A 698 30.75 43.17 215.81
CA GLU A 698 29.79 42.63 216.78
C GLU A 698 29.64 43.54 218.01
N GLU A 699 28.52 43.39 218.74
CA GLU A 699 28.17 44.23 219.88
C GLU A 699 29.27 44.19 220.97
N GLY A 700 29.81 45.36 221.31
CA GLY A 700 30.95 45.51 222.22
C GLY A 700 32.32 45.79 221.55
N PHE A 701 32.41 45.83 220.22
CA PHE A 701 33.65 46.09 219.47
C PHE A 701 33.52 47.28 218.50
N VAL A 702 34.57 48.09 218.34
CA VAL A 702 34.60 49.29 217.46
C VAL A 702 35.47 49.05 216.22
N ARG A 703 34.98 49.47 215.04
CA ARG A 703 35.68 49.36 213.75
C ARG A 703 36.82 50.36 213.63
N MET A 704 38.05 49.86 213.50
CA MET A 704 39.25 50.64 213.22
C MET A 704 39.64 50.47 211.74
N GLY A 705 39.25 51.42 210.89
CA GLY A 705 39.63 51.44 209.47
C GLY A 705 38.51 51.89 208.52
N ALA A 706 38.72 51.64 207.22
CA ALA A 706 37.83 52.05 206.16
C ALA A 706 36.48 51.34 206.23
N GLU A 707 35.39 52.11 206.15
CA GLU A 707 34.02 51.57 206.18
C GLU A 707 33.67 50.79 204.91
N VAL A 708 34.22 51.21 203.77
CA VAL A 708 33.92 50.66 202.45
C VAL A 708 35.21 50.50 201.63
N LEU A 709 35.40 49.33 201.01
CA LEU A 709 36.44 49.05 200.01
C LEU A 709 35.80 48.85 198.64
N ARG A 710 36.40 49.37 197.55
CA ARG A 710 35.93 49.18 196.16
C ARG A 710 37.00 48.56 195.27
N CYS A 711 36.63 47.62 194.40
CA CYS A 711 37.54 46.99 193.44
C CYS A 711 37.69 47.87 192.19
N VAL A 712 38.90 48.35 191.89
CA VAL A 712 39.18 49.24 190.75
C VAL A 712 39.70 48.48 189.51
N ALA A 713 39.74 49.15 188.35
CA ALA A 713 40.00 48.54 187.03
C ALA A 713 41.38 47.89 186.88
N THR A 714 42.28 48.09 187.85
CA THR A 714 43.60 47.46 187.93
C THR A 714 43.59 46.12 188.67
N GLY A 715 42.45 45.69 189.23
CA GLY A 715 42.36 44.44 190.00
C GLY A 715 42.79 44.56 191.47
N ASN A 716 42.84 45.77 192.04
CA ASN A 716 43.15 46.01 193.46
C ASN A 716 42.01 46.73 194.20
N TRP A 717 41.94 46.58 195.53
CA TRP A 717 41.02 47.33 196.38
C TRP A 717 41.48 48.76 196.63
N THR A 718 40.53 49.68 196.79
CA THR A 718 40.82 51.10 197.06
C THR A 718 41.59 51.36 198.36
N ARG A 719 41.47 50.51 199.38
CA ARG A 719 42.12 50.61 200.71
C ARG A 719 42.36 49.22 201.32
N HIS A 720 42.96 49.16 202.51
CA HIS A 720 43.17 47.93 203.27
C HIS A 720 41.96 47.59 204.17
N PRO A 721 41.74 46.31 204.52
CA PRO A 721 40.59 45.89 205.32
C PRO A 721 40.65 46.42 206.76
N PRO A 722 39.51 46.82 207.36
CA PRO A 722 39.44 47.27 208.75
C PRO A 722 39.49 46.10 209.75
N ILE A 723 39.79 46.40 211.03
CA ILE A 723 39.75 45.43 212.14
C ILE A 723 38.75 45.86 213.23
N CYS A 724 38.19 44.90 213.96
CA CYS A 724 37.30 45.14 215.10
C CYS A 724 38.09 45.00 216.42
N ALA A 725 38.11 46.05 217.24
CA ALA A 725 38.83 46.08 218.52
C ALA A 725 37.87 46.40 219.68
N GLY A 726 38.02 45.71 220.81
CA GLY A 726 37.15 45.82 222.00
C GLY A 726 37.76 46.66 223.10
#